data_AF-A0A318ZK57-F1
#
_entry.id   AF-A0A318ZK57-F1
#
_cell.length_a   1.000
_cell.length_b   1.000
_cell.length_c   1.000
_cell.angle_alpha   90.00
_cell.angle_beta   90.00
_cell.angle_gamma   90.00
#
_symmetry.space_group_name_H-M   'P 1'
#
loop_
_entity.id
_entity.type
_entity.pdbx_description
1 polymer ?
#
loop_
_entity_poly.entity_id
_entity_poly.type
_entity_poly.pdbx_seq_one_letter_code
_entity_poly.pdbx_strand_id
1 'polypeptide(L)'
;MAPSYKNTLEVDSPPKSQLRSSSRSPGPKSRKNVTVRAPSYASEGVSDNNIFKLPASDYKILIVVTLVAAVVRLFRIYQPSSVVFDEVHFGGFASKYIKGRFFMDVHPPLAKLLLTLAGWLAGFDGEFDFKDIGKDYLEPGVPYVAMRMLPAVLGVLTVPLMFLTLKASGCRTISAILGAGVVIFENGLITQSRLILLDSPLVFFTALTALAFTCFTNQHEMGPSHAFRGPWWFWLVASGLALGATLSVKWVGLFTVAWVGSLTVLQLWVLLGDTVNVTPRLWFKHFFARFFCLIIIPLTFYCGMFAIHFLCLVNPGDGDGFMSSEFQATLNSKSMQDVPADVVFGSRITLRHLNTQGGYLHSHNHMYPTGSKQQQITLYPHKDENNVFILENQTQPLGPYGTVEGPLAWDNMTAEFVEDGATVKLNHFVTRRRVHSHDERPPVTDVDWQFEVSAYGYDGFPGDANDLFRVEIVKSMSDGEEAKKRLRTIQTKFRLVHVMTNCVLFSHKVKLPEWGFDQQEVTCARGATLPNSVWYIESNSHPMLAEDAEKVNYKNPGFFGKFFELQRVMWVTNAGLTESHAWDSRPPSWPTLLRGINFWGKDHRQVYLLGNPFIWWSSTVAVAVYLLFKGIAVLRWQRSCGDYRNVNFKRFDYEVGTTVLGWAFHYFPFYLMARQLFLHHYFPALYFAIMALCQEFDFIANRIRSLGLPSKPVIGKVLAGLFLTCSIVTFVIYSPLVYGNPWTQEACRQVKLLDTWDFDCNTFYTDLSHYVTQYVDSNANAAIPPTETSIPQAPPAVAPPQDAPIQHAQQVLQEEPQEPAVTPRARHSTKARAEYRDQNGNILDEELVASLRKEGKVSFETRHETSTRLDNGHLVDMVDGEIEFAPPHPDVEGQNPETVGKHQSQDVVDGPASVAGHGSSKEQKGSADPKPASEVNEATKS
;
A
#
# COMPACT_ATOMS: atom_id res chain seq x y z
N MET A 1 -45.74 106.97 -7.89
CA MET A 1 -45.64 105.71 -8.67
C MET A 1 -46.00 104.57 -7.72
N ALA A 2 -46.94 103.71 -8.11
CA ALA A 2 -47.71 102.89 -7.17
C ALA A 2 -47.44 101.39 -7.31
N PRO A 3 -47.42 100.62 -6.20
CA PRO A 3 -47.69 99.19 -6.21
C PRO A 3 -49.21 98.95 -6.24
N SER A 4 -49.67 97.82 -6.79
CA SER A 4 -51.09 97.41 -6.75
C SER A 4 -51.28 96.13 -5.94
N TYR A 5 -52.29 96.18 -5.06
CA TYR A 5 -52.74 95.13 -4.16
C TYR A 5 -53.61 94.06 -4.86
N LYS A 6 -53.74 92.89 -4.21
CA LYS A 6 -54.99 92.28 -3.65
C LYS A 6 -54.78 90.76 -3.48
N ASN A 7 -54.81 90.19 -2.27
CA ASN A 7 -55.97 89.76 -1.46
C ASN A 7 -55.92 88.22 -1.30
N THR A 8 -56.44 87.53 -0.28
CA THR A 8 -57.40 87.88 0.81
C THR A 8 -57.27 86.88 1.98
N LEU A 9 -57.33 87.37 3.24
CA LEU A 9 -58.10 86.86 4.42
C LEU A 9 -57.91 85.37 4.89
N GLU A 10 -58.10 84.93 6.15
CA GLU A 10 -58.34 85.48 7.52
C GLU A 10 -58.24 84.29 8.53
N VAL A 11 -58.15 84.41 9.88
CA VAL A 11 -57.97 85.53 10.84
C VAL A 11 -57.26 84.96 12.11
N ASP A 12 -56.68 85.83 12.95
CA ASP A 12 -56.22 85.51 14.33
C ASP A 12 -57.28 85.89 15.38
N SER A 13 -57.35 85.18 16.52
CA SER A 13 -57.40 85.80 17.88
C SER A 13 -57.56 84.78 19.04
N PRO A 14 -57.10 85.11 20.28
CA PRO A 14 -56.85 84.12 21.34
C PRO A 14 -57.69 84.38 22.63
N PRO A 15 -57.17 84.27 23.87
CA PRO A 15 -57.43 83.13 24.76
C PRO A 15 -58.19 83.49 26.06
N LYS A 16 -58.56 82.50 26.89
CA LYS A 16 -58.78 82.72 28.34
C LYS A 16 -58.67 81.45 29.21
N SER A 17 -58.08 81.66 30.39
CA SER A 17 -57.95 80.75 31.55
C SER A 17 -59.28 80.65 32.33
N GLN A 18 -59.48 79.85 33.39
CA GLN A 18 -58.64 79.24 34.45
C GLN A 18 -59.25 77.86 34.86
N LEU A 19 -58.63 76.94 35.62
CA LEU A 19 -58.34 77.00 37.07
C LEU A 19 -57.52 75.76 37.54
N ARG A 20 -56.86 75.90 38.70
CA ARG A 20 -56.16 74.82 39.46
C ARG A 20 -57.21 73.92 40.15
N SER A 21 -57.01 72.66 40.57
CA SER A 21 -55.84 71.81 40.88
C SER A 21 -56.27 70.31 40.75
N SER A 22 -55.57 69.21 41.17
CA SER A 22 -54.38 68.99 42.00
C SER A 22 -53.72 67.60 41.72
N SER A 23 -52.77 67.19 42.57
CA SER A 23 -52.14 65.85 42.70
C SER A 23 -51.11 65.44 41.64
N ARG A 24 -50.08 64.71 42.10
CA ARG A 24 -48.84 64.39 41.39
C ARG A 24 -48.52 62.91 41.60
N SER A 25 -48.50 62.12 40.54
CA SER A 25 -48.11 60.70 40.58
C SER A 25 -47.20 60.35 39.39
N PRO A 26 -46.32 59.33 39.51
CA PRO A 26 -45.15 59.21 38.63
C PRO A 26 -45.48 58.63 37.26
N GLY A 27 -44.73 59.05 36.24
CA GLY A 27 -44.84 58.52 34.87
C GLY A 27 -44.57 57.02 34.78
N PRO A 28 -45.09 56.35 33.72
CA PRO A 28 -45.06 54.90 33.62
C PRO A 28 -43.63 54.36 33.53
N LYS A 29 -43.35 53.31 34.30
CA LYS A 29 -42.06 52.62 34.33
C LYS A 29 -41.65 52.20 32.91
N SER A 30 -40.39 52.47 32.55
CA SER A 30 -39.74 51.97 31.35
C SER A 30 -39.96 50.46 31.20
N ARG A 31 -40.86 50.10 30.27
CA ARG A 31 -41.09 48.72 29.85
C ARG A 31 -39.85 48.33 29.05
N LYS A 32 -38.92 47.57 29.65
CA LYS A 32 -37.76 47.02 28.94
C LYS A 32 -38.29 46.31 27.70
N ASN A 33 -37.88 46.77 26.51
CA ASN A 33 -38.15 46.07 25.26
C ASN A 33 -37.46 44.70 25.34
N VAL A 34 -38.26 43.66 25.62
CA VAL A 34 -37.82 42.28 25.46
C VAL A 34 -37.71 42.04 23.96
N THR A 35 -36.51 42.21 23.43
CA THR A 35 -36.19 41.82 22.06
C THR A 35 -36.42 40.32 21.93
N VAL A 36 -37.52 39.94 21.29
CA VAL A 36 -37.81 38.55 20.92
C VAL A 36 -36.65 38.06 20.06
N ARG A 37 -35.84 37.13 20.58
CA ARG A 37 -34.79 36.49 19.79
C ARG A 37 -35.47 35.72 18.65
N ALA A 38 -35.02 35.97 17.42
CA ALA A 38 -35.48 35.23 16.26
C ALA A 38 -35.18 33.72 16.43
N PRO A 39 -36.04 32.82 15.90
CA PRO A 39 -35.78 31.38 15.91
C PRO A 39 -34.44 31.07 15.24
N SER A 40 -33.58 30.32 15.92
CA SER A 40 -32.21 30.07 15.50
C SER A 40 -31.64 28.80 16.13
N TYR A 41 -31.15 27.89 15.29
CA TYR A 41 -30.35 26.72 15.65
C TYR A 41 -28.85 27.03 15.78
N ALA A 42 -28.47 28.31 15.94
CA ALA A 42 -27.08 28.70 16.16
C ALA A 42 -26.56 28.15 17.51
N SER A 43 -25.36 27.61 17.49
CA SER A 43 -24.79 26.91 18.65
C SER A 43 -24.17 27.89 19.65
N GLU A 44 -24.42 27.66 20.94
CA GLU A 44 -24.04 28.59 22.00
C GLU A 44 -22.52 28.74 22.14
N GLY A 45 -22.03 29.97 22.25
CA GLY A 45 -20.61 30.28 22.46
C GLY A 45 -19.73 30.30 21.21
N VAL A 46 -20.31 30.17 20.01
CA VAL A 46 -19.56 30.25 18.75
C VAL A 46 -19.37 31.71 18.31
N SER A 47 -18.24 31.98 17.67
CA SER A 47 -17.88 33.23 17.01
C SER A 47 -17.56 33.00 15.53
N ASP A 48 -17.77 34.01 14.67
CA ASP A 48 -17.38 33.96 13.25
C ASP A 48 -15.85 34.01 13.13
N ASN A 49 -15.21 32.84 13.19
CA ASN A 49 -13.75 32.68 13.11
C ASN A 49 -13.31 32.43 11.66
N ASN A 50 -13.98 33.09 10.70
CA ASN A 50 -13.69 32.98 9.29
C ASN A 50 -12.26 33.42 9.00
N ILE A 51 -11.41 32.48 8.58
CA ILE A 51 -9.98 32.71 8.41
C ILE A 51 -9.65 33.80 7.36
N PHE A 52 -10.56 34.10 6.43
CA PHE A 52 -10.39 35.19 5.47
C PHE A 52 -10.44 36.59 6.12
N LYS A 53 -11.04 36.70 7.32
CA LYS A 53 -11.21 37.96 8.07
C LYS A 53 -10.23 38.12 9.23
N LEU A 54 -9.14 37.35 9.26
CA LEU A 54 -8.13 37.45 10.32
C LEU A 54 -7.46 38.84 10.34
N PRO A 55 -7.05 39.33 11.53
CA PRO A 55 -6.33 40.59 11.62
C PRO A 55 -4.98 40.49 10.93
N ALA A 56 -4.48 41.60 10.37
CA ALA A 56 -3.20 41.64 9.65
C ALA A 56 -1.99 41.14 10.47
N SER A 57 -2.06 41.19 11.80
CA SER A 57 -1.07 40.58 12.70
C SER A 57 -0.99 39.07 12.56
N ASP A 58 -2.13 38.38 12.46
CA ASP A 58 -2.19 36.93 12.39
C ASP A 58 -1.66 36.44 11.02
N TYR A 59 -1.94 37.15 9.94
CA TYR A 59 -1.34 36.87 8.62
C TYR A 59 0.18 37.10 8.59
N LYS A 60 0.70 38.15 9.25
CA LYS A 60 2.15 38.35 9.40
C LYS A 60 2.80 37.20 10.16
N ILE A 61 2.17 36.75 11.26
CA ILE A 61 2.63 35.60 12.05
C ILE A 61 2.59 34.32 11.22
N LEU A 62 1.52 34.09 10.44
CA LEU A 62 1.38 32.95 9.53
C LEU A 62 2.54 32.87 8.52
N ILE A 63 2.91 34.00 7.93
CA ILE A 63 4.06 34.09 7.01
C ILE A 63 5.36 33.75 7.76
N VAL A 64 5.58 34.31 8.95
CA VAL A 64 6.79 34.03 9.75
C VAL A 64 6.91 32.55 10.12
N VAL A 65 5.85 31.91 10.63
CA VAL A 65 5.91 30.47 10.97
C VAL A 65 6.09 29.60 9.72
N THR A 66 5.55 30.01 8.57
CA THR A 66 5.75 29.30 7.30
C THR A 66 7.20 29.43 6.81
N LEU A 67 7.84 30.59 6.95
CA LEU A 67 9.25 30.79 6.63
C LEU A 67 10.17 29.98 7.55
N VAL A 68 9.89 29.94 8.86
CA VAL A 68 10.63 29.09 9.81
C VAL A 68 10.43 27.61 9.48
N ALA A 69 9.20 27.18 9.15
CA ALA A 69 8.92 25.83 8.69
C ALA A 69 9.71 25.46 7.43
N ALA A 70 9.83 26.38 6.46
CA ALA A 70 10.61 26.21 5.25
C ALA A 70 12.10 26.05 5.55
N VAL A 71 12.68 26.90 6.41
CA VAL A 71 14.08 26.77 6.84
C VAL A 71 14.32 25.40 7.47
N VAL A 72 13.50 24.98 8.44
CA VAL A 72 13.66 23.69 9.14
C VAL A 72 13.51 22.51 8.17
N ARG A 73 12.43 22.44 7.39
CA ARG A 73 12.18 21.27 6.52
C ARG A 73 13.08 21.18 5.30
N LEU A 74 13.55 22.29 4.74
CA LEU A 74 14.39 22.32 3.54
C LEU A 74 15.91 22.33 3.82
N PHE A 75 16.34 22.54 5.07
CA PHE A 75 17.75 22.60 5.46
C PHE A 75 18.55 21.37 4.99
N ARG A 76 19.46 21.51 4.03
CA ARG A 76 20.23 20.37 3.44
C ARG A 76 19.35 19.28 2.81
N ILE A 77 18.27 19.60 2.11
CA ILE A 77 17.38 18.58 1.48
C ILE A 77 18.08 17.63 0.49
N TYR A 78 19.24 18.02 -0.04
CA TYR A 78 20.13 17.16 -0.83
C TYR A 78 20.83 16.05 -0.02
N GLN A 79 20.76 16.07 1.32
CA GLN A 79 21.39 15.08 2.18
C GLN A 79 20.32 14.14 2.78
N PRO A 80 20.52 12.80 2.73
CA PRO A 80 21.65 12.08 2.11
C PRO A 80 21.54 12.01 0.57
N SER A 81 22.66 11.93 -0.16
CA SER A 81 22.70 11.88 -1.64
C SER A 81 22.35 10.52 -2.25
N SER A 82 21.80 9.61 -1.45
CA SER A 82 21.50 8.23 -1.83
C SER A 82 20.08 7.82 -1.43
N VAL A 83 19.62 6.70 -1.98
CA VAL A 83 18.31 6.10 -1.70
C VAL A 83 18.14 5.80 -0.21
N VAL A 84 16.98 6.16 0.33
CA VAL A 84 16.56 5.93 1.73
C VAL A 84 15.43 4.89 1.78
N PHE A 85 15.15 4.31 2.95
CA PHE A 85 13.98 3.45 3.22
C PHE A 85 12.70 4.03 2.59
N ASP A 86 11.90 3.15 1.98
CA ASP A 86 10.71 3.43 1.17
C ASP A 86 10.87 4.34 -0.07
N GLU A 87 11.96 5.13 -0.20
CA GLU A 87 12.29 5.76 -1.50
C GLU A 87 12.56 4.68 -2.57
N VAL A 88 13.02 3.48 -2.15
CA VAL A 88 13.15 2.28 -2.99
C VAL A 88 11.84 1.96 -3.74
N HIS A 89 10.70 2.08 -3.05
CA HIS A 89 9.38 1.79 -3.59
C HIS A 89 8.86 2.97 -4.42
N PHE A 90 8.81 4.18 -3.84
CA PHE A 90 8.13 5.32 -4.47
C PHE A 90 8.92 5.95 -5.62
N GLY A 91 10.26 5.93 -5.57
CA GLY A 91 11.10 6.28 -6.71
C GLY A 91 11.02 5.24 -7.83
N GLY A 92 10.96 3.95 -7.47
CA GLY A 92 10.68 2.86 -8.41
C GLY A 92 9.34 3.07 -9.14
N PHE A 93 8.27 3.38 -8.41
CA PHE A 93 6.96 3.68 -9.01
C PHE A 93 6.97 4.92 -9.90
N ALA A 94 7.68 5.99 -9.52
CA ALA A 94 7.85 7.17 -10.38
C ALA A 94 8.51 6.82 -11.72
N SER A 95 9.54 5.97 -11.69
CA SER A 95 10.20 5.45 -12.89
C SER A 95 9.25 4.62 -13.76
N LYS A 96 8.39 3.79 -13.14
CA LYS A 96 7.37 3.00 -13.86
C LYS A 96 6.31 3.89 -14.52
N TYR A 97 5.86 4.97 -13.87
CA TYR A 97 4.96 5.94 -14.49
C TYR A 97 5.59 6.68 -15.68
N ILE A 98 6.84 7.14 -15.57
CA ILE A 98 7.52 7.84 -16.68
C ILE A 98 7.68 6.91 -17.90
N LYS A 99 8.01 5.64 -17.65
CA LYS A 99 8.09 4.58 -18.68
C LYS A 99 6.72 4.04 -19.13
N GLY A 100 5.63 4.53 -18.54
CA GLY A 100 4.26 4.07 -18.76
C GLY A 100 4.01 2.59 -18.46
N ARG A 101 4.89 1.92 -17.70
CA ARG A 101 4.83 0.48 -17.41
C ARG A 101 3.87 0.21 -16.25
N PHE A 102 2.87 -0.62 -16.48
CA PHE A 102 1.89 -0.98 -15.47
C PHE A 102 2.55 -1.66 -14.27
N PHE A 103 2.05 -1.32 -13.09
CA PHE A 103 2.47 -1.90 -11.83
C PHE A 103 1.29 -1.95 -10.87
N MET A 104 1.31 -2.90 -9.95
CA MET A 104 0.33 -3.03 -8.88
C MET A 104 0.97 -2.56 -7.57
N ASP A 105 0.22 -1.78 -6.80
CA ASP A 105 0.60 -1.29 -5.46
C ASP A 105 -0.65 -1.21 -4.59
N VAL A 106 -0.49 -1.43 -3.28
CA VAL A 106 -1.58 -1.43 -2.29
C VAL A 106 -2.13 -0.04 -1.98
N HIS A 107 -1.49 1.03 -2.46
CA HIS A 107 -1.92 2.41 -2.20
C HIS A 107 -2.57 3.06 -3.43
N PRO A 108 -3.60 3.90 -3.24
CA PRO A 108 -4.13 4.78 -4.28
C PRO A 108 -3.07 5.69 -4.95
N PRO A 109 -3.33 6.21 -6.16
CA PRO A 109 -2.27 6.69 -7.04
C PRO A 109 -1.82 8.14 -6.80
N LEU A 110 -2.60 9.00 -6.14
CA LEU A 110 -2.36 10.47 -6.13
C LEU A 110 -0.95 10.85 -5.67
N ALA A 111 -0.50 10.35 -4.52
CA ALA A 111 0.83 10.72 -4.02
C ALA A 111 1.94 10.26 -4.97
N LYS A 112 1.82 9.08 -5.56
CA LYS A 112 2.80 8.55 -6.53
C LYS A 112 2.77 9.36 -7.83
N LEU A 113 1.59 9.75 -8.32
CA LEU A 113 1.43 10.64 -9.49
C LEU A 113 2.04 12.03 -9.21
N LEU A 114 1.85 12.59 -8.02
CA LEU A 114 2.45 13.87 -7.63
C LEU A 114 3.99 13.77 -7.55
N LEU A 115 4.54 12.72 -6.92
CA LEU A 115 5.99 12.46 -6.89
C LEU A 115 6.57 12.29 -8.29
N THR A 116 5.86 11.57 -9.16
CA THR A 116 6.22 11.42 -10.59
C THR A 116 6.23 12.77 -11.29
N LEU A 117 5.21 13.60 -11.09
CA LEU A 117 5.11 14.94 -11.69
C LEU A 117 6.29 15.83 -11.27
N ALA A 118 6.71 15.76 -10.00
CA ALA A 118 7.88 16.50 -9.52
C ALA A 118 9.20 16.00 -10.17
N GLY A 119 9.37 14.68 -10.32
CA GLY A 119 10.52 14.11 -11.03
C GLY A 119 10.53 14.48 -12.52
N TRP A 120 9.40 14.33 -13.21
CA TRP A 120 9.25 14.63 -14.64
C TRP A 120 9.46 16.11 -14.95
N LEU A 121 8.90 17.03 -14.15
CA LEU A 121 9.15 18.48 -14.29
C LEU A 121 10.61 18.86 -14.03
N ALA A 122 11.36 18.03 -13.30
CA ALA A 122 12.78 18.21 -13.03
C ALA A 122 13.69 17.46 -14.03
N GLY A 123 13.12 16.86 -15.08
CA GLY A 123 13.87 16.18 -16.14
C GLY A 123 14.24 14.72 -15.84
N PHE A 124 13.58 14.05 -14.88
CA PHE A 124 13.78 12.62 -14.69
C PHE A 124 13.22 11.81 -15.86
N ASP A 125 14.03 10.92 -16.43
CA ASP A 125 13.73 10.05 -17.57
C ASP A 125 13.23 8.64 -17.16
N GLY A 126 13.33 8.30 -15.87
CA GLY A 126 12.99 6.99 -15.36
C GLY A 126 14.13 5.96 -15.44
N GLU A 127 15.35 6.34 -15.86
CA GLU A 127 16.52 5.46 -15.95
C GLU A 127 17.35 5.45 -14.67
N PHE A 128 16.74 5.02 -13.57
CA PHE A 128 17.45 4.66 -12.34
C PHE A 128 16.77 3.49 -11.63
N ASP A 129 17.57 2.54 -11.15
CA ASP A 129 17.08 1.37 -10.40
C ASP A 129 17.16 1.64 -8.88
N PHE A 130 16.01 1.88 -8.27
CA PHE A 130 15.84 2.27 -6.87
C PHE A 130 15.96 1.12 -5.85
N LYS A 131 16.21 -0.15 -6.26
CA LYS A 131 16.16 -1.32 -5.34
C LYS A 131 16.95 -1.20 -4.03
N ASP A 132 18.16 -0.64 -4.09
CA ASP A 132 19.13 -0.74 -2.99
C ASP A 132 19.19 0.54 -2.15
N ILE A 133 18.96 0.43 -0.84
CA ILE A 133 19.18 1.53 0.12
C ILE A 133 20.69 1.88 0.14
N GLY A 134 21.03 3.18 0.13
CA GLY A 134 22.41 3.66 0.15
C GLY A 134 23.08 3.79 -1.23
N LYS A 135 22.39 3.39 -2.30
CA LYS A 135 22.79 3.61 -3.71
C LYS A 135 22.75 5.09 -4.06
N ASP A 136 23.81 5.58 -4.71
CA ASP A 136 24.00 7.01 -4.96
C ASP A 136 23.14 7.53 -6.12
N TYR A 137 22.64 8.75 -5.98
CA TYR A 137 21.90 9.46 -7.02
C TYR A 137 22.79 10.35 -7.91
N LEU A 138 24.02 10.66 -7.49
CA LEU A 138 24.87 11.67 -8.12
C LEU A 138 25.41 11.23 -9.48
N GLU A 139 26.05 10.05 -9.57
CA GLU A 139 26.62 9.56 -10.84
C GLU A 139 25.56 9.38 -11.94
N PRO A 140 24.35 8.86 -11.67
CA PRO A 140 23.31 8.72 -12.69
C PRO A 140 22.49 9.99 -12.95
N GLY A 141 22.80 11.11 -12.29
CA GLY A 141 22.15 12.41 -12.55
C GLY A 141 20.68 12.51 -12.12
N VAL A 142 20.20 11.66 -11.20
CA VAL A 142 18.78 11.65 -10.79
C VAL A 142 18.42 12.97 -10.10
N PRO A 143 17.30 13.64 -10.45
CA PRO A 143 16.88 14.89 -9.81
C PRO A 143 16.17 14.63 -8.45
N TYR A 144 16.74 13.77 -7.61
CA TYR A 144 16.18 13.36 -6.31
C TYR A 144 15.87 14.55 -5.39
N VAL A 145 16.66 15.63 -5.47
CA VAL A 145 16.44 16.87 -4.71
C VAL A 145 15.07 17.47 -5.07
N ALA A 146 14.73 17.55 -6.36
CA ALA A 146 13.44 18.09 -6.81
C ALA A 146 12.28 17.15 -6.46
N MET A 147 12.50 15.83 -6.53
CA MET A 147 11.52 14.83 -6.08
C MET A 147 11.23 14.97 -4.57
N ARG A 148 12.26 15.19 -3.74
CA ARG A 148 12.14 15.46 -2.29
C ARG A 148 11.53 16.82 -1.97
N MET A 149 11.77 17.84 -2.79
CA MET A 149 11.20 19.19 -2.60
C MET A 149 9.67 19.16 -2.53
N LEU A 150 8.99 18.27 -3.26
CA LEU A 150 7.53 18.19 -3.23
C LEU A 150 6.98 17.72 -1.84
N PRO A 151 7.33 16.52 -1.33
CA PRO A 151 7.02 16.13 0.05
C PRO A 151 7.42 17.18 1.09
N ALA A 152 8.56 17.85 0.89
CA ALA A 152 9.04 18.82 1.85
C ALA A 152 8.20 20.10 1.85
N VAL A 153 7.82 20.61 0.69
CA VAL A 153 6.89 21.75 0.54
C VAL A 153 5.51 21.40 1.10
N LEU A 154 4.98 20.20 0.87
CA LEU A 154 3.70 19.77 1.47
C LEU A 154 3.81 19.67 3.02
N GLY A 155 4.95 19.20 3.53
CA GLY A 155 5.26 19.24 4.97
C GLY A 155 5.36 20.66 5.53
N VAL A 156 5.95 21.60 4.77
CA VAL A 156 5.98 23.03 5.13
C VAL A 156 4.57 23.60 5.19
N LEU A 157 3.71 23.30 4.20
CA LEU A 157 2.34 23.77 4.14
C LEU A 157 1.42 23.15 5.22
N THR A 158 1.79 22.00 5.79
CA THR A 158 1.08 21.42 6.95
C THR A 158 1.14 22.34 8.19
N VAL A 159 2.18 23.15 8.34
CA VAL A 159 2.33 24.11 9.46
C VAL A 159 1.30 25.25 9.44
N PRO A 160 1.14 26.04 8.35
CA PRO A 160 0.09 27.05 8.26
C PRO A 160 -1.30 26.43 8.29
N LEU A 161 -1.49 25.18 7.82
CA LEU A 161 -2.77 24.47 8.00
C LEU A 161 -3.09 24.24 9.49
N MET A 162 -2.12 23.80 10.31
CA MET A 162 -2.32 23.67 11.77
C MET A 162 -2.66 25.03 12.42
N PHE A 163 -1.91 26.09 12.10
CA PHE A 163 -2.18 27.44 12.60
C PHE A 163 -3.61 27.89 12.26
N LEU A 164 -4.00 27.78 10.99
CA LEU A 164 -5.31 28.21 10.50
C LEU A 164 -6.44 27.34 11.08
N THR A 165 -6.21 26.05 11.31
CA THR A 165 -7.21 25.14 11.90
C THR A 165 -7.50 25.54 13.34
N LEU A 166 -6.46 25.80 14.14
CA LEU A 166 -6.61 26.29 15.51
C LEU A 166 -7.26 27.69 15.56
N LYS A 167 -6.98 28.56 14.59
CA LYS A 167 -7.69 29.84 14.44
C LYS A 167 -9.17 29.65 14.10
N ALA A 168 -9.50 28.70 13.21
CA ALA A 168 -10.88 28.39 12.81
C ALA A 168 -11.70 27.75 13.95
N SER A 169 -11.07 26.92 14.80
CA SER A 169 -11.67 26.43 16.05
C SER A 169 -11.74 27.49 17.16
N GLY A 170 -11.37 28.75 16.88
CA GLY A 170 -11.50 29.87 17.81
C GLY A 170 -10.40 29.95 18.88
N CYS A 171 -9.29 29.24 18.74
CA CYS A 171 -8.16 29.39 19.66
C CYS A 171 -7.47 30.74 19.48
N ARG A 172 -6.86 31.27 20.54
CA ARG A 172 -6.09 32.52 20.46
C ARG A 172 -4.83 32.35 19.60
N THR A 173 -4.33 33.46 19.06
CA THR A 173 -3.12 33.46 18.21
C THR A 173 -1.90 32.85 18.90
N ILE A 174 -1.74 32.98 20.23
CA ILE A 174 -0.63 32.32 20.95
C ILE A 174 -0.73 30.78 20.90
N SER A 175 -1.94 30.23 21.00
CA SER A 175 -2.21 28.80 20.93
C SER A 175 -2.04 28.27 19.51
N ALA A 176 -2.38 29.08 18.50
CA ALA A 176 -2.10 28.79 17.09
C ALA A 176 -0.59 28.85 16.76
N ILE A 177 0.17 29.80 17.34
CA ILE A 177 1.65 29.82 17.26
C ILE A 177 2.23 28.57 17.91
N LEU A 178 1.71 28.16 19.07
CA LEU A 178 2.16 26.95 19.77
C LEU A 178 1.97 25.72 18.87
N GLY A 179 0.76 25.50 18.32
CA GLY A 179 0.52 24.37 17.42
C GLY A 179 1.36 24.40 16.15
N ALA A 180 1.54 25.57 15.53
CA ALA A 180 2.44 25.73 14.39
C ALA A 180 3.89 25.38 14.77
N GLY A 181 4.40 25.91 15.88
CA GLY A 181 5.74 25.66 16.40
C GLY A 181 5.99 24.19 16.76
N VAL A 182 5.03 23.55 17.40
CA VAL A 182 5.08 22.11 17.71
C VAL A 182 5.15 21.28 16.42
N VAL A 183 4.35 21.58 15.40
CA VAL A 183 4.44 20.89 14.08
C VAL A 183 5.72 21.26 13.32
N ILE A 184 6.34 22.43 13.57
CA ILE A 184 7.66 22.77 13.00
C ILE A 184 8.77 21.89 13.58
N PHE A 185 8.78 21.67 14.89
CA PHE A 185 9.88 21.01 15.63
C PHE A 185 9.57 19.54 16.02
N GLU A 186 8.61 18.91 15.35
CA GLU A 186 8.31 17.48 15.50
C GLU A 186 9.17 16.64 14.55
N ASN A 187 10.20 15.98 15.10
CA ASN A 187 11.21 15.21 14.38
C ASN A 187 10.62 14.21 13.38
N GLY A 188 9.59 13.44 13.78
CA GLY A 188 9.03 12.39 12.92
C GLY A 188 8.36 12.97 11.66
N LEU A 189 7.66 14.10 11.82
CA LEU A 189 7.03 14.80 10.70
C LEU A 189 8.07 15.49 9.78
N ILE A 190 9.21 15.94 10.31
CA ILE A 190 10.30 16.50 9.50
C ILE A 190 10.96 15.40 8.67
N THR A 191 11.38 14.29 9.30
CA THR A 191 12.05 13.16 8.64
C THR A 191 11.22 12.61 7.48
N GLN A 192 9.91 12.42 7.69
CA GLN A 192 8.98 11.97 6.65
C GLN A 192 8.79 12.97 5.51
N SER A 193 8.64 14.26 5.83
CA SER A 193 8.45 15.28 4.80
C SER A 193 9.68 15.53 3.94
N ARG A 194 10.88 15.15 4.39
CA ARG A 194 12.13 15.35 3.65
C ARG A 194 12.33 14.43 2.45
N LEU A 195 11.76 13.23 2.49
CA LEU A 195 12.14 12.12 1.62
C LEU A 195 11.07 11.87 0.55
N ILE A 196 11.37 11.03 -0.45
CA ILE A 196 10.46 10.64 -1.53
C ILE A 196 9.41 9.64 -0.98
N LEU A 197 8.54 10.11 -0.08
CA LEU A 197 7.59 9.31 0.70
C LEU A 197 6.14 9.82 0.55
N LEU A 198 5.17 8.90 0.60
CA LEU A 198 3.75 9.26 0.45
C LEU A 198 3.07 9.77 1.73
N ASP A 199 3.68 9.60 2.91
CA ASP A 199 3.05 9.98 4.18
C ASP A 199 3.02 11.51 4.37
N SER A 200 3.93 12.27 3.74
CA SER A 200 3.87 13.74 3.76
C SER A 200 2.68 14.29 2.95
N PRO A 201 2.45 13.88 1.68
CA PRO A 201 1.18 14.11 1.00
C PRO A 201 -0.04 13.69 1.81
N LEU A 202 -0.01 12.52 2.47
CA LEU A 202 -1.12 12.03 3.29
C LEU A 202 -1.43 13.00 4.44
N VAL A 203 -0.45 13.31 5.29
CA VAL A 203 -0.62 14.22 6.43
C VAL A 203 -1.03 15.62 5.97
N PHE A 204 -0.49 16.12 4.85
CA PHE A 204 -0.91 17.39 4.26
C PHE A 204 -2.39 17.39 3.85
N PHE A 205 -2.87 16.37 3.13
CA PHE A 205 -4.28 16.31 2.74
C PHE A 205 -5.20 16.05 3.94
N THR A 206 -4.80 15.24 4.93
CA THR A 206 -5.52 15.11 6.22
C THR A 206 -5.61 16.46 6.94
N ALA A 207 -4.53 17.24 7.00
CA ALA A 207 -4.50 18.58 7.58
C ALA A 207 -5.38 19.58 6.81
N LEU A 208 -5.41 19.49 5.48
CA LEU A 208 -6.24 20.32 4.61
C LEU A 208 -7.73 19.97 4.78
N THR A 209 -8.07 18.68 4.89
CA THR A 209 -9.41 18.21 5.25
C THR A 209 -9.81 18.75 6.62
N ALA A 210 -8.94 18.65 7.63
CA ALA A 210 -9.21 19.14 8.97
C ALA A 210 -9.48 20.65 8.96
N LEU A 211 -8.64 21.46 8.29
CA LEU A 211 -8.88 22.89 8.13
C LEU A 211 -10.23 23.17 7.46
N ALA A 212 -10.48 22.58 6.29
CA ALA A 212 -11.68 22.85 5.50
C ALA A 212 -12.95 22.46 6.27
N PHE A 213 -12.94 21.33 6.96
CA PHE A 213 -14.07 20.86 7.75
C PHE A 213 -14.28 21.65 9.05
N THR A 214 -13.20 22.13 9.71
CA THR A 214 -13.31 23.06 10.84
C THR A 214 -13.86 24.41 10.41
N CYS A 215 -13.40 24.97 9.29
CA CYS A 215 -13.95 26.20 8.70
C CYS A 215 -15.43 26.04 8.30
N PHE A 216 -15.80 24.91 7.70
CA PHE A 216 -17.19 24.56 7.43
C PHE A 216 -18.03 24.49 8.70
N THR A 217 -17.54 23.78 9.73
CA THR A 217 -18.23 23.61 11.02
C THR A 217 -18.42 24.95 11.71
N ASN A 218 -17.42 25.83 11.72
CA ASN A 218 -17.56 27.19 12.24
C ASN A 218 -18.68 27.98 11.53
N GLN A 219 -18.73 27.97 10.20
CA GLN A 219 -19.80 28.65 9.45
C GLN A 219 -21.16 27.96 9.60
N HIS A 220 -21.19 26.66 9.88
CA HIS A 220 -22.43 25.92 10.12
C HIS A 220 -23.02 26.20 11.50
N GLU A 221 -22.20 26.17 12.55
CA GLU A 221 -22.63 26.41 13.93
C GLU A 221 -23.16 27.84 14.17
N MET A 222 -22.79 28.81 13.33
CA MET A 222 -23.38 30.15 13.32
C MET A 222 -24.89 30.16 12.94
N GLY A 223 -25.44 29.03 12.46
CA GLY A 223 -26.88 28.84 12.27
C GLY A 223 -27.45 29.49 10.99
N PRO A 224 -28.74 29.91 11.00
CA PRO A 224 -29.44 30.40 9.81
C PRO A 224 -28.80 31.60 9.11
N SER A 225 -27.99 32.39 9.82
CA SER A 225 -27.34 33.61 9.29
C SER A 225 -26.25 33.29 8.26
N HIS A 226 -25.49 32.21 8.48
CA HIS A 226 -24.35 31.80 7.64
C HIS A 226 -24.60 30.51 6.83
N ALA A 227 -25.53 29.65 7.25
CA ALA A 227 -25.87 28.42 6.53
C ALA A 227 -26.26 28.69 5.06
N PHE A 228 -25.74 27.87 4.13
CA PHE A 228 -25.94 27.98 2.68
C PHE A 228 -25.48 29.29 2.02
N ARG A 229 -24.69 30.13 2.70
CA ARG A 229 -24.00 31.29 2.09
C ARG A 229 -22.77 30.83 1.30
N GLY A 230 -22.18 31.72 0.51
CA GLY A 230 -20.97 31.45 -0.29
C GLY A 230 -19.83 30.78 0.50
N PRO A 231 -19.39 31.32 1.66
CA PRO A 231 -18.36 30.68 2.48
C PRO A 231 -18.73 29.29 3.00
N TRP A 232 -20.02 29.05 3.32
CA TRP A 232 -20.50 27.75 3.79
C TRP A 232 -20.38 26.68 2.68
N TRP A 233 -20.80 27.03 1.46
CA TRP A 233 -20.64 26.14 0.29
C TRP A 233 -19.17 25.94 -0.10
N PHE A 234 -18.37 27.01 -0.09
CA PHE A 234 -16.95 26.94 -0.39
C PHE A 234 -16.23 25.95 0.53
N TRP A 235 -16.40 26.08 1.86
CA TRP A 235 -15.76 25.18 2.81
C TRP A 235 -16.31 23.76 2.77
N LEU A 236 -17.59 23.56 2.48
CA LEU A 236 -18.18 22.23 2.30
C LEU A 236 -17.64 21.51 1.05
N VAL A 237 -17.53 22.21 -0.08
CA VAL A 237 -16.93 21.68 -1.32
C VAL A 237 -15.43 21.43 -1.15
N ALA A 238 -14.70 22.35 -0.50
CA ALA A 238 -13.28 22.19 -0.19
C ALA A 238 -13.03 20.98 0.73
N SER A 239 -13.92 20.74 1.71
CA SER A 239 -13.86 19.52 2.55
C SER A 239 -14.02 18.26 1.71
N GLY A 240 -14.93 18.27 0.74
CA GLY A 240 -15.13 17.17 -0.21
C GLY A 240 -13.92 16.88 -1.10
N LEU A 241 -13.34 17.91 -1.71
CA LEU A 241 -12.16 17.77 -2.56
C LEU A 241 -10.94 17.31 -1.73
N ALA A 242 -10.75 17.87 -0.53
CA ALA A 242 -9.66 17.45 0.36
C ALA A 242 -9.84 15.99 0.82
N LEU A 243 -11.06 15.56 1.19
CA LEU A 243 -11.35 14.15 1.51
C LEU A 243 -11.04 13.23 0.32
N GLY A 244 -11.44 13.61 -0.90
CA GLY A 244 -11.13 12.87 -2.12
C GLY A 244 -9.62 12.73 -2.33
N ALA A 245 -8.86 13.80 -2.13
CA ALA A 245 -7.40 13.79 -2.21
C ALA A 245 -6.76 12.90 -1.13
N THR A 246 -7.17 13.03 0.14
CA THR A 246 -6.70 12.20 1.27
C THR A 246 -6.91 10.71 1.00
N LEU A 247 -8.11 10.32 0.56
CA LEU A 247 -8.43 8.95 0.17
C LEU A 247 -7.61 8.47 -1.04
N SER A 248 -7.31 9.36 -1.98
CA SER A 248 -6.53 9.06 -3.19
C SER A 248 -5.01 8.94 -2.93
N VAL A 249 -4.52 9.23 -1.72
CA VAL A 249 -3.11 8.98 -1.33
C VAL A 249 -2.92 7.60 -0.71
N LYS A 250 -3.66 7.28 0.36
CA LYS A 250 -3.54 6.04 1.14
C LYS A 250 -4.92 5.70 1.69
N TRP A 251 -5.30 4.42 1.77
CA TRP A 251 -6.59 4.03 2.36
C TRP A 251 -6.75 4.37 3.85
N VAL A 252 -5.68 4.77 4.53
CA VAL A 252 -5.75 5.45 5.85
C VAL A 252 -6.64 6.70 5.79
N GLY A 253 -6.79 7.34 4.62
CA GLY A 253 -7.74 8.43 4.39
C GLY A 253 -9.22 8.04 4.59
N LEU A 254 -9.57 6.74 4.56
CA LEU A 254 -10.90 6.26 4.98
C LEU A 254 -11.19 6.59 6.45
N PHE A 255 -10.16 6.70 7.30
CA PHE A 255 -10.33 7.11 8.69
C PHE A 255 -10.66 8.61 8.80
N THR A 256 -10.14 9.43 7.88
CA THR A 256 -10.53 10.85 7.76
C THR A 256 -11.96 10.97 7.23
N VAL A 257 -12.37 10.13 6.28
CA VAL A 257 -13.76 10.02 5.82
C VAL A 257 -14.69 9.57 6.96
N ALA A 258 -14.29 8.58 7.77
CA ALA A 258 -15.06 8.12 8.92
C ALA A 258 -15.21 9.23 9.98
N TRP A 259 -14.13 9.93 10.31
CA TRP A 259 -14.15 11.08 11.23
C TRP A 259 -15.09 12.20 10.78
N VAL A 260 -14.94 12.69 9.54
CA VAL A 260 -15.85 13.70 8.97
C VAL A 260 -17.28 13.17 8.87
N GLY A 261 -17.46 11.91 8.48
CA GLY A 261 -18.75 11.24 8.39
C GLY A 261 -19.49 11.19 9.73
N SER A 262 -18.85 10.72 10.79
CA SER A 262 -19.43 10.67 12.13
C SER A 262 -19.78 12.06 12.68
N LEU A 263 -18.91 13.06 12.48
CA LEU A 263 -19.23 14.44 12.86
C LEU A 263 -20.37 15.04 12.02
N THR A 264 -20.47 14.67 10.74
CA THR A 264 -21.56 15.07 9.84
C THR A 264 -22.89 14.44 10.25
N VAL A 265 -22.90 13.15 10.63
CA VAL A 265 -24.06 12.47 11.20
C VAL A 265 -24.47 13.11 12.52
N LEU A 266 -23.52 13.44 13.42
CA LEU A 266 -23.81 14.15 14.67
C LEU A 266 -24.43 15.53 14.42
N GLN A 267 -23.92 16.30 13.45
CA GLN A 267 -24.52 17.59 13.06
C GLN A 267 -25.95 17.42 12.53
N LEU A 268 -26.19 16.44 11.67
CA LEU A 268 -27.53 16.15 11.13
C LEU A 268 -28.51 15.63 12.21
N TRP A 269 -28.01 14.90 13.21
CA TRP A 269 -28.77 14.46 14.38
C TRP A 269 -29.18 15.63 15.27
N VAL A 270 -28.25 16.54 15.58
CA VAL A 270 -28.55 17.76 16.34
C VAL A 270 -29.55 18.66 15.61
N LEU A 271 -29.43 18.81 14.28
CA LEU A 271 -30.41 19.54 13.46
C LEU A 271 -31.79 18.86 13.44
N LEU A 272 -31.85 17.53 13.48
CA LEU A 272 -33.11 16.77 13.53
C LEU A 272 -33.82 16.94 14.88
N GLY A 273 -33.05 17.07 15.96
CA GLY A 273 -33.57 17.31 17.31
C GLY A 273 -34.16 18.70 17.53
N ASP A 274 -33.82 19.70 16.70
CA ASP A 274 -34.39 21.06 16.79
C ASP A 274 -35.72 21.17 16.03
N THR A 275 -36.77 20.62 16.64
CA THR A 275 -38.15 20.63 16.13
C THR A 275 -38.79 22.03 16.08
N VAL A 276 -38.13 23.07 16.62
CA VAL A 276 -38.67 24.44 16.69
C VAL A 276 -38.11 25.31 15.57
N ASN A 277 -36.80 25.24 15.30
CA ASN A 277 -36.13 26.11 14.34
C ASN A 277 -35.83 25.41 12.99
N VAL A 278 -35.83 24.07 12.92
CA VAL A 278 -35.47 23.31 11.71
C VAL A 278 -36.70 22.62 11.12
N THR A 279 -37.12 23.06 9.94
CA THR A 279 -38.19 22.37 9.19
C THR A 279 -37.66 21.15 8.44
N PRO A 280 -38.49 20.13 8.15
CA PRO A 280 -38.05 18.95 7.38
C PRO A 280 -37.43 19.31 6.02
N ARG A 281 -37.96 20.31 5.32
CA ARG A 281 -37.39 20.83 4.06
C ARG A 281 -35.97 21.38 4.25
N LEU A 282 -35.73 22.10 5.35
CA LEU A 282 -34.41 22.63 5.68
C LEU A 282 -33.43 21.51 6.07
N TRP A 283 -33.91 20.50 6.79
CA TRP A 283 -33.12 19.31 7.13
C TRP A 283 -32.71 18.54 5.87
N PHE A 284 -33.63 18.25 4.95
CA PHE A 284 -33.30 17.60 3.67
C PHE A 284 -32.33 18.44 2.83
N LYS A 285 -32.45 19.77 2.83
CA LYS A 285 -31.49 20.66 2.17
C LYS A 285 -30.08 20.52 2.78
N HIS A 286 -29.98 20.42 4.11
CA HIS A 286 -28.70 20.16 4.81
C HIS A 286 -28.15 18.76 4.52
N PHE A 287 -29.02 17.75 4.43
CA PHE A 287 -28.66 16.37 4.08
C PHE A 287 -28.10 16.27 2.65
N PHE A 288 -28.86 16.70 1.64
CA PHE A 288 -28.44 16.58 0.23
C PHE A 288 -27.21 17.42 -0.10
N ALA A 289 -27.04 18.59 0.51
CA ALA A 289 -25.82 19.39 0.38
C ALA A 289 -24.57 18.63 0.89
N ARG A 290 -24.69 17.97 2.05
CA ARG A 290 -23.62 17.14 2.62
C ARG A 290 -23.38 15.86 1.83
N PHE A 291 -24.45 15.17 1.41
CA PHE A 291 -24.36 13.97 0.57
C PHE A 291 -23.59 14.26 -0.73
N PHE A 292 -23.96 15.34 -1.44
CA PHE A 292 -23.27 15.72 -2.66
C PHE A 292 -21.79 16.09 -2.40
N CYS A 293 -21.52 16.97 -1.44
CA CYS A 293 -20.16 17.47 -1.24
C CYS A 293 -19.23 16.51 -0.49
N LEU A 294 -19.73 15.66 0.41
CA LEU A 294 -18.91 14.78 1.27
C LEU A 294 -18.96 13.30 0.86
N ILE A 295 -19.70 12.95 -0.20
CA ILE A 295 -19.69 11.59 -0.79
C ILE A 295 -19.44 11.67 -2.30
N ILE A 296 -20.29 12.36 -3.07
CA ILE A 296 -20.19 12.38 -4.53
C ILE A 296 -18.87 13.03 -4.99
N ILE A 297 -18.53 14.23 -4.50
CA ILE A 297 -17.27 14.92 -4.85
C ILE A 297 -16.01 14.08 -4.52
N PRO A 298 -15.82 13.55 -3.29
CA PRO A 298 -14.70 12.67 -2.97
C PRO A 298 -14.58 11.45 -3.87
N LEU A 299 -15.70 10.75 -4.15
CA LEU A 299 -15.71 9.55 -4.99
C LEU A 299 -15.38 9.89 -6.45
N THR A 300 -15.93 10.98 -7.00
CA THR A 300 -15.59 11.44 -8.35
C THR A 300 -14.09 11.79 -8.45
N PHE A 301 -13.53 12.44 -7.44
CA PHE A 301 -12.09 12.75 -7.39
C PHE A 301 -11.26 11.45 -7.35
N TYR A 302 -11.61 10.49 -6.49
CA TYR A 302 -10.93 9.19 -6.36
C TYR A 302 -10.92 8.42 -7.69
N CYS A 303 -12.10 8.26 -8.32
CA CYS A 303 -12.20 7.65 -9.65
C CYS A 303 -11.39 8.42 -10.71
N GLY A 304 -11.39 9.76 -10.66
CA GLY A 304 -10.58 10.59 -11.54
C GLY A 304 -9.07 10.35 -11.41
N MET A 305 -8.56 10.14 -10.20
CA MET A 305 -7.14 9.82 -9.99
C MET A 305 -6.78 8.42 -10.53
N PHE A 306 -7.68 7.44 -10.42
CA PHE A 306 -7.50 6.14 -11.07
C PHE A 306 -7.62 6.20 -12.60
N ALA A 307 -8.46 7.09 -13.15
CA ALA A 307 -8.51 7.34 -14.58
C ALA A 307 -7.17 7.89 -15.10
N ILE A 308 -6.57 8.86 -14.41
CA ILE A 308 -5.22 9.37 -14.72
C ILE A 308 -4.18 8.24 -14.62
N HIS A 309 -4.22 7.44 -13.55
CA HIS A 309 -3.32 6.29 -13.37
C HIS A 309 -3.37 5.32 -14.57
N PHE A 310 -4.56 4.93 -15.03
CA PHE A 310 -4.71 4.06 -16.21
C PHE A 310 -4.35 4.74 -17.53
N LEU A 311 -4.46 6.06 -17.65
CA LEU A 311 -4.02 6.82 -18.82
C LEU A 311 -2.49 6.94 -18.90
N CYS A 312 -1.79 6.98 -17.76
CA CYS A 312 -0.33 6.97 -17.72
C CYS A 312 0.26 5.56 -17.93
N LEU A 313 -0.39 4.52 -17.39
CA LEU A 313 0.13 3.15 -17.39
C LEU A 313 -0.48 2.30 -18.52
N VAL A 314 0.01 2.53 -19.73
CA VAL A 314 -0.46 1.87 -20.96
C VAL A 314 0.40 0.70 -21.41
N ASN A 315 1.63 0.55 -20.91
CA ASN A 315 2.56 -0.51 -21.31
C ASN A 315 2.56 -1.67 -20.30
N PRO A 316 2.85 -2.92 -20.73
CA PRO A 316 3.12 -4.04 -19.82
C PRO A 316 4.26 -3.77 -18.83
N GLY A 317 4.28 -4.52 -17.73
CA GLY A 317 5.25 -4.35 -16.65
C GLY A 317 4.87 -5.19 -15.43
N ASP A 318 5.84 -5.43 -14.53
CA ASP A 318 5.84 -6.50 -13.51
C ASP A 318 4.61 -6.63 -12.59
N GLY A 319 3.68 -5.66 -12.57
CA GLY A 319 2.41 -5.78 -11.86
C GLY A 319 1.23 -6.30 -12.69
N ASP A 320 1.39 -6.51 -14.00
CA ASP A 320 0.33 -6.97 -14.90
C ASP A 320 -0.12 -8.41 -14.61
N GLY A 321 0.80 -9.28 -14.18
CA GLY A 321 0.53 -10.65 -13.73
C GLY A 321 -0.42 -10.79 -12.54
N PHE A 322 -0.72 -9.70 -11.82
CA PHE A 322 -1.76 -9.69 -10.78
C PHE A 322 -3.18 -9.45 -11.32
N MET A 323 -3.29 -8.99 -12.58
CA MET A 323 -4.55 -8.67 -13.25
C MET A 323 -5.01 -9.83 -14.14
N SER A 324 -6.29 -9.83 -14.49
CA SER A 324 -6.90 -10.70 -15.50
C SER A 324 -6.33 -10.48 -16.90
N SER A 325 -6.47 -11.49 -17.76
CA SER A 325 -6.09 -11.36 -19.16
C SER A 325 -6.91 -10.28 -19.89
N GLU A 326 -8.17 -10.07 -19.52
CA GLU A 326 -9.01 -8.98 -20.01
C GLU A 326 -8.41 -7.60 -19.71
N PHE A 327 -7.84 -7.41 -18.51
CA PHE A 327 -7.12 -6.19 -18.17
C PHE A 327 -5.80 -6.09 -18.94
N GLN A 328 -5.01 -7.18 -18.96
CA GLN A 328 -3.70 -7.23 -19.65
C GLN A 328 -3.84 -6.91 -21.15
N ALA A 329 -4.92 -7.35 -21.79
CA ALA A 329 -5.24 -7.06 -23.20
C ALA A 329 -5.49 -5.57 -23.49
N THR A 330 -5.77 -4.75 -22.46
CA THR A 330 -5.87 -3.28 -22.61
C THR A 330 -4.53 -2.55 -22.54
N LEU A 331 -3.44 -3.26 -22.25
CA LEU A 331 -2.08 -2.72 -22.30
C LEU A 331 -1.49 -2.92 -23.71
N ASN A 332 -0.48 -2.12 -24.06
CA ASN A 332 0.27 -2.16 -25.32
C ASN A 332 1.17 -3.41 -25.44
N SER A 333 0.64 -4.60 -25.14
CA SER A 333 1.34 -5.86 -25.33
C SER A 333 1.18 -6.31 -26.78
N LYS A 334 2.29 -6.65 -27.45
CA LYS A 334 2.25 -7.35 -28.75
C LYS A 334 1.68 -8.78 -28.64
N SER A 335 1.42 -9.26 -27.42
CA SER A 335 1.18 -10.68 -27.10
C SER A 335 -0.28 -11.10 -27.03
N MET A 336 -1.22 -10.13 -27.03
CA MET A 336 -2.67 -10.36 -26.94
C MET A 336 -3.37 -9.81 -28.17
N GLN A 337 -2.94 -10.30 -29.34
CA GLN A 337 -3.57 -10.01 -30.62
C GLN A 337 -4.77 -10.92 -30.86
N ASP A 338 -5.57 -10.59 -31.87
CA ASP A 338 -6.74 -11.38 -32.26
C ASP A 338 -6.30 -12.75 -32.77
N VAL A 339 -6.77 -13.80 -32.12
CA VAL A 339 -6.38 -15.20 -32.37
C VAL A 339 -7.55 -15.98 -33.01
N PRO A 340 -7.28 -16.95 -33.90
CA PRO A 340 -8.32 -17.81 -34.48
C PRO A 340 -9.24 -18.43 -33.41
N ALA A 341 -10.55 -18.27 -33.62
CA ALA A 341 -11.58 -18.61 -32.66
C ALA A 341 -11.77 -20.12 -32.51
N ASP A 342 -11.86 -20.85 -33.61
CA ASP A 342 -12.08 -22.30 -33.58
C ASP A 342 -10.77 -23.07 -33.40
N VAL A 343 -10.81 -24.06 -32.50
CA VAL A 343 -9.68 -24.95 -32.22
C VAL A 343 -9.92 -26.30 -32.90
N VAL A 344 -8.91 -26.79 -33.61
CA VAL A 344 -8.93 -28.04 -34.37
C VAL A 344 -7.81 -28.97 -33.92
N PHE A 345 -7.86 -30.24 -34.29
CA PHE A 345 -6.71 -31.13 -34.10
C PHE A 345 -5.47 -30.61 -34.86
N GLY A 346 -4.28 -30.81 -34.31
CA GLY A 346 -3.04 -30.17 -34.77
C GLY A 346 -2.82 -28.73 -34.28
N SER A 347 -3.85 -28.06 -33.73
CA SER A 347 -3.69 -26.68 -33.24
C SER A 347 -2.59 -26.58 -32.18
N ARG A 348 -1.66 -25.64 -32.40
CA ARG A 348 -0.67 -25.18 -31.42
C ARG A 348 -1.37 -24.19 -30.50
N ILE A 349 -1.60 -24.61 -29.26
CA ILE A 349 -2.37 -23.88 -28.26
C ILE A 349 -1.54 -23.55 -27.03
N THR A 350 -1.95 -22.51 -26.31
CA THR A 350 -1.51 -22.27 -24.93
C THR A 350 -2.71 -22.41 -23.99
N LEU A 351 -2.62 -23.29 -23.00
CA LEU A 351 -3.66 -23.49 -22.00
C LEU A 351 -3.38 -22.59 -20.80
N ARG A 352 -4.38 -21.87 -20.31
CA ARG A 352 -4.30 -21.03 -19.11
C ARG A 352 -5.29 -21.52 -18.06
N HIS A 353 -4.82 -21.63 -16.82
CA HIS A 353 -5.67 -21.98 -15.69
C HIS A 353 -6.53 -20.78 -15.27
N LEU A 354 -7.80 -21.00 -14.93
CA LEU A 354 -8.75 -19.90 -14.71
C LEU A 354 -8.63 -19.26 -13.31
N ASN A 355 -8.39 -20.05 -12.26
CA ASN A 355 -8.56 -19.59 -10.88
C ASN A 355 -7.24 -19.23 -10.14
N THR A 356 -6.08 -19.53 -10.72
CA THR A 356 -4.78 -19.13 -10.15
C THR A 356 -4.01 -18.22 -11.09
N GLN A 357 -3.18 -17.35 -10.51
CA GLN A 357 -2.24 -16.50 -11.26
C GLN A 357 -0.94 -17.23 -11.62
N GLY A 358 -0.92 -18.57 -11.57
CA GLY A 358 0.20 -19.35 -12.10
C GLY A 358 0.26 -19.34 -13.62
N GLY A 359 -0.79 -18.88 -14.31
CA GLY A 359 -0.77 -18.65 -15.75
C GLY A 359 -0.93 -19.90 -16.59
N TYR A 360 0.07 -20.19 -17.41
CA TYR A 360 -0.01 -21.18 -18.49
C TYR A 360 0.44 -22.55 -18.02
N LEU A 361 -0.18 -23.60 -18.56
CA LEU A 361 0.42 -24.93 -18.56
C LEU A 361 1.79 -24.83 -19.24
N HIS A 362 2.82 -25.36 -18.59
CA HIS A 362 4.22 -25.19 -18.97
C HIS A 362 4.99 -26.48 -18.78
N SER A 363 6.03 -26.69 -19.59
CA SER A 363 6.96 -27.80 -19.41
C SER A 363 8.34 -27.46 -19.93
N HIS A 364 9.39 -27.89 -19.23
CA HIS A 364 10.78 -27.66 -19.60
C HIS A 364 11.60 -28.93 -19.32
N ASN A 365 12.82 -29.04 -19.86
CA ASN A 365 13.59 -30.29 -19.83
C ASN A 365 14.27 -30.62 -18.47
N HIS A 366 13.63 -30.26 -17.35
CA HIS A 366 13.98 -30.71 -16.00
C HIS A 366 13.00 -31.80 -15.56
N MET A 367 13.48 -32.72 -14.73
CA MET A 367 12.71 -33.86 -14.21
C MET A 367 12.29 -33.60 -12.77
N TYR A 368 11.25 -34.28 -12.28
CA TYR A 368 10.97 -34.32 -10.85
C TYR A 368 12.11 -35.02 -10.09
N PRO A 369 12.51 -34.54 -8.90
CA PRO A 369 13.54 -35.20 -8.08
C PRO A 369 13.01 -36.47 -7.40
N THR A 370 11.71 -36.49 -7.12
CA THR A 370 10.94 -37.56 -6.48
C THR A 370 9.82 -38.05 -7.42
N GLY A 371 8.90 -38.88 -6.93
CA GLY A 371 7.80 -39.42 -7.73
C GLY A 371 8.30 -40.22 -8.93
N SER A 372 7.68 -40.01 -10.10
CA SER A 372 7.98 -40.76 -11.33
C SER A 372 9.37 -40.44 -11.93
N LYS A 373 9.99 -39.32 -11.52
CA LYS A 373 11.21 -38.73 -12.11
C LYS A 373 11.09 -38.43 -13.62
N GLN A 374 9.86 -38.23 -14.11
CA GLN A 374 9.58 -37.78 -15.47
C GLN A 374 9.68 -36.25 -15.57
N GLN A 375 9.46 -35.69 -16.77
CA GLN A 375 9.60 -34.24 -17.01
C GLN A 375 8.54 -33.46 -16.25
N GLN A 376 8.91 -32.32 -15.67
CA GLN A 376 7.99 -31.50 -14.88
C GLN A 376 6.87 -30.89 -15.75
N ILE A 377 5.64 -30.88 -15.23
CA ILE A 377 4.54 -30.05 -15.74
C ILE A 377 4.17 -29.04 -14.63
N THR A 378 4.08 -27.77 -15.01
CA THR A 378 3.92 -26.67 -14.05
C THR A 378 2.96 -25.61 -14.58
N LEU A 379 2.68 -24.62 -13.73
CA LEU A 379 2.08 -23.34 -14.11
C LEU A 379 3.16 -22.26 -14.13
N TYR A 380 3.40 -21.68 -15.31
CA TYR A 380 4.32 -20.55 -15.51
C TYR A 380 3.56 -19.26 -15.88
N PRO A 381 3.75 -18.14 -15.14
CA PRO A 381 2.91 -16.94 -15.31
C PRO A 381 3.22 -16.11 -16.56
N HIS A 382 4.39 -16.30 -17.19
CA HIS A 382 4.83 -15.54 -18.35
C HIS A 382 4.64 -16.33 -19.65
N LYS A 383 4.57 -15.63 -20.79
CA LYS A 383 4.46 -16.25 -22.12
C LYS A 383 5.83 -16.74 -22.59
N ASP A 384 5.89 -18.02 -22.92
CA ASP A 384 7.10 -18.74 -23.34
C ASP A 384 6.74 -19.73 -24.47
N GLU A 385 7.71 -20.14 -25.28
CA GLU A 385 7.52 -21.21 -26.28
C GLU A 385 7.27 -22.57 -25.60
N ASN A 386 7.80 -22.75 -24.38
CA ASN A 386 7.55 -23.89 -23.49
C ASN A 386 6.12 -23.94 -22.90
N ASN A 387 5.24 -22.99 -23.28
CA ASN A 387 3.81 -23.03 -22.94
C ASN A 387 2.95 -23.60 -24.10
N VAL A 388 3.57 -23.94 -25.24
CA VAL A 388 2.86 -24.35 -26.46
C VAL A 388 2.68 -25.86 -26.49
N PHE A 389 1.43 -26.30 -26.60
CA PHE A 389 1.05 -27.70 -26.75
C PHE A 389 0.30 -27.91 -28.07
N ILE A 390 0.52 -29.04 -28.73
CA ILE A 390 -0.23 -29.48 -29.90
C ILE A 390 -1.36 -30.40 -29.42
N LEU A 391 -2.59 -30.13 -29.86
CA LEU A 391 -3.74 -31.01 -29.67
C LEU A 391 -3.71 -32.18 -30.66
N GLU A 392 -3.28 -33.36 -30.22
CA GLU A 392 -3.44 -34.60 -30.99
C GLU A 392 -4.81 -35.24 -30.68
N ASN A 393 -5.41 -35.94 -31.65
CA ASN A 393 -6.53 -36.85 -31.41
C ASN A 393 -6.04 -38.16 -30.77
N GLN A 394 -6.95 -38.98 -30.23
CA GLN A 394 -6.66 -40.32 -29.72
C GLN A 394 -5.99 -41.21 -30.79
N THR A 395 -6.37 -41.06 -32.06
CA THR A 395 -5.79 -41.77 -33.20
C THR A 395 -5.15 -40.80 -34.20
N GLN A 396 -4.13 -41.27 -34.92
CA GLN A 396 -3.47 -40.50 -35.99
C GLN A 396 -4.33 -40.42 -37.26
N PRO A 397 -4.24 -39.34 -38.05
CA PRO A 397 -5.08 -39.16 -39.23
C PRO A 397 -4.65 -40.07 -40.38
N LEU A 398 -5.62 -40.46 -41.21
CA LEU A 398 -5.39 -41.25 -42.42
C LEU A 398 -5.09 -40.32 -43.60
N GLY A 399 -3.86 -40.36 -44.09
CA GLY A 399 -3.44 -39.67 -45.30
C GLY A 399 -3.60 -40.51 -46.57
N PRO A 400 -3.29 -39.92 -47.75
CA PRO A 400 -3.46 -40.59 -49.05
C PRO A 400 -2.70 -41.91 -49.23
N TYR A 401 -1.68 -42.17 -48.40
CA TYR A 401 -0.80 -43.33 -48.48
C TYR A 401 -0.74 -44.17 -47.19
N GLY A 402 -1.61 -43.89 -46.19
CA GLY A 402 -1.61 -44.57 -44.89
C GLY A 402 -1.75 -43.60 -43.71
N THR A 403 -1.66 -44.10 -42.47
CA THR A 403 -1.59 -43.26 -41.27
C THR A 403 -0.38 -42.33 -41.31
N VAL A 404 -0.61 -41.03 -41.08
CA VAL A 404 0.48 -40.05 -40.93
C VAL A 404 0.87 -40.01 -39.46
N GLU A 405 2.10 -40.43 -39.17
CA GLU A 405 2.59 -40.51 -37.79
C GLU A 405 3.21 -39.18 -37.30
N GLY A 406 3.14 -38.94 -36.00
CA GLY A 406 3.76 -37.80 -35.32
C GLY A 406 2.78 -36.70 -34.90
N PRO A 407 3.23 -35.70 -34.12
CA PRO A 407 2.38 -34.62 -33.62
C PRO A 407 1.93 -33.63 -34.70
N LEU A 408 2.69 -33.50 -35.80
CA LEU A 408 2.43 -32.56 -36.89
C LEU A 408 1.57 -33.17 -38.02
N ALA A 409 0.95 -34.33 -37.80
CA ALA A 409 0.21 -35.07 -38.83
C ALA A 409 -0.95 -34.27 -39.46
N TRP A 410 -1.52 -33.32 -38.71
CA TRP A 410 -2.61 -32.44 -39.14
C TRP A 410 -2.15 -31.17 -39.89
N ASP A 411 -0.86 -30.84 -39.91
CA ASP A 411 -0.35 -29.58 -40.50
C ASP A 411 -0.62 -29.44 -42.02
N ASN A 412 -0.89 -30.55 -42.72
CA ASN A 412 -1.12 -30.61 -44.16
C ASN A 412 -2.49 -31.24 -44.51
N MET A 413 -3.45 -31.21 -43.57
CA MET A 413 -4.78 -31.78 -43.72
C MET A 413 -5.85 -30.88 -43.07
N THR A 414 -7.06 -30.90 -43.61
CA THR A 414 -8.19 -30.21 -42.99
C THR A 414 -8.56 -30.93 -41.69
N ALA A 415 -8.21 -30.33 -40.55
CA ALA A 415 -8.42 -30.93 -39.24
C ALA A 415 -9.86 -30.71 -38.72
N GLU A 416 -10.39 -31.70 -38.01
CA GLU A 416 -11.70 -31.66 -37.39
C GLU A 416 -11.72 -30.77 -36.13
N PHE A 417 -12.88 -30.23 -35.79
CA PHE A 417 -13.09 -29.45 -34.58
C PHE A 417 -13.04 -30.35 -33.33
N VAL A 418 -12.53 -29.80 -32.21
CA VAL A 418 -12.54 -30.50 -30.93
C VAL A 418 -13.86 -30.26 -30.20
N GLU A 419 -14.77 -31.22 -30.24
CA GLU A 419 -16.11 -31.15 -29.62
C GLU A 419 -16.13 -31.57 -28.13
N ASP A 420 -17.23 -31.25 -27.44
CA ASP A 420 -17.48 -31.68 -26.05
C ASP A 420 -17.47 -33.22 -25.93
N GLY A 421 -16.64 -33.76 -25.04
CA GLY A 421 -16.42 -35.20 -24.88
C GLY A 421 -15.31 -35.79 -25.76
N ALA A 422 -14.67 -35.02 -26.65
CA ALA A 422 -13.52 -35.48 -27.42
C ALA A 422 -12.36 -35.93 -26.53
N THR A 423 -11.66 -37.00 -26.93
CA THR A 423 -10.46 -37.48 -26.23
C THR A 423 -9.22 -37.01 -26.98
N VAL A 424 -8.35 -36.28 -26.28
CA VAL A 424 -7.18 -35.60 -26.83
C VAL A 424 -5.91 -36.06 -26.13
N LYS A 425 -4.76 -35.89 -26.79
CA LYS A 425 -3.44 -35.90 -26.16
C LYS A 425 -2.81 -34.52 -26.33
N LEU A 426 -2.10 -34.04 -25.31
CA LEU A 426 -1.42 -32.74 -25.31
C LEU A 426 0.08 -32.94 -25.49
N ASN A 427 0.60 -32.72 -26.70
CA ASN A 427 2.02 -32.88 -27.01
C ASN A 427 2.78 -31.56 -26.83
N HIS A 428 3.74 -31.50 -25.92
CA HIS A 428 4.55 -30.31 -25.67
C HIS A 428 5.45 -29.98 -26.87
N PHE A 429 5.28 -28.79 -27.45
CA PHE A 429 5.88 -28.43 -28.73
C PHE A 429 7.40 -28.52 -28.76
N VAL A 430 8.07 -28.11 -27.67
CA VAL A 430 9.54 -28.05 -27.60
C VAL A 430 10.14 -29.44 -27.32
N THR A 431 9.66 -30.15 -26.29
CA THR A 431 10.29 -31.42 -25.86
C THR A 431 9.68 -32.68 -26.47
N ARG A 432 8.60 -32.56 -27.26
CA ARG A 432 7.87 -33.67 -27.93
C ARG A 432 7.31 -34.73 -26.98
N ARG A 433 7.23 -34.43 -25.68
CA ARG A 433 6.62 -35.25 -24.64
C ARG A 433 5.15 -34.91 -24.47
N ARG A 434 4.32 -35.88 -24.09
CA ARG A 434 2.88 -35.68 -23.84
C ARG A 434 2.61 -35.43 -22.38
N VAL A 435 1.63 -34.58 -22.08
CA VAL A 435 1.06 -34.47 -20.73
C VAL A 435 0.51 -35.85 -20.35
N HIS A 436 0.90 -36.33 -19.19
CA HIS A 436 0.73 -37.70 -18.72
C HIS A 436 0.35 -37.69 -17.24
N SER A 437 -0.47 -38.64 -16.78
CA SER A 437 -0.78 -38.80 -15.36
C SER A 437 -0.95 -40.27 -14.99
N HIS A 438 -0.44 -40.64 -13.82
CA HIS A 438 -0.32 -42.02 -13.36
C HIS A 438 -0.59 -42.09 -11.85
N ASP A 439 -0.60 -43.31 -11.27
CA ASP A 439 -0.90 -43.55 -9.85
C ASP A 439 0.32 -43.27 -8.94
N GLU A 440 1.01 -42.14 -9.17
CA GLU A 440 2.08 -41.60 -8.32
C GLU A 440 1.59 -40.35 -7.59
N ARG A 441 2.17 -40.08 -6.42
CA ARG A 441 1.80 -38.91 -5.60
C ARG A 441 2.51 -37.64 -6.08
N PRO A 442 1.86 -36.46 -6.06
CA PRO A 442 2.52 -35.19 -6.35
C PRO A 442 3.72 -34.94 -5.41
N PRO A 443 4.80 -34.33 -5.91
CA PRO A 443 6.04 -34.17 -5.14
C PRO A 443 5.97 -33.14 -4.01
N VAL A 444 4.96 -32.27 -3.99
CA VAL A 444 4.75 -31.27 -2.91
C VAL A 444 3.43 -31.49 -2.22
N THR A 445 2.32 -31.58 -2.96
CA THR A 445 1.00 -31.85 -2.37
C THR A 445 0.75 -33.36 -2.25
N ASP A 446 1.47 -34.00 -1.33
CA ASP A 446 1.36 -35.43 -1.00
C ASP A 446 0.00 -35.74 -0.32
N VAL A 447 -1.04 -35.96 -1.14
CA VAL A 447 -2.40 -36.31 -0.69
C VAL A 447 -3.05 -37.35 -1.61
N ASP A 448 -3.70 -38.35 -1.03
CA ASP A 448 -4.28 -39.54 -1.69
C ASP A 448 -5.30 -39.26 -2.83
N TRP A 449 -5.80 -38.03 -2.93
CA TRP A 449 -6.80 -37.63 -3.93
C TRP A 449 -6.20 -36.81 -5.09
N GLN A 450 -4.89 -36.52 -5.07
CA GLN A 450 -4.17 -35.91 -6.18
C GLN A 450 -3.10 -36.86 -6.71
N PHE A 451 -2.87 -36.80 -8.01
CA PHE A 451 -1.85 -37.57 -8.72
C PHE A 451 -0.84 -36.65 -9.39
N GLU A 452 0.40 -37.13 -9.52
CA GLU A 452 1.43 -36.47 -10.31
C GLU A 452 0.94 -36.25 -11.77
N VAL A 453 1.31 -35.11 -12.34
CA VAL A 453 1.18 -34.83 -13.76
C VAL A 453 2.55 -34.45 -14.28
N SER A 454 2.97 -35.09 -15.35
CA SER A 454 4.32 -35.00 -15.90
C SER A 454 4.28 -34.99 -17.43
N ALA A 455 5.43 -34.77 -18.06
CA ALA A 455 5.59 -34.91 -19.50
C ALA A 455 6.36 -36.20 -19.82
N TYR A 456 5.72 -37.14 -20.51
CA TYR A 456 6.27 -38.46 -20.81
C TYR A 456 6.39 -38.75 -22.32
N GLY A 457 7.17 -39.77 -22.66
CA GLY A 457 7.43 -40.17 -24.05
C GLY A 457 8.66 -39.50 -24.69
N TYR A 458 8.75 -39.70 -26.00
CA TYR A 458 9.85 -39.27 -26.87
C TYR A 458 9.35 -39.14 -28.32
N ASP A 459 10.12 -38.52 -29.20
CA ASP A 459 9.72 -38.35 -30.61
C ASP A 459 9.62 -39.72 -31.32
N GLY A 460 8.57 -39.90 -32.13
CA GLY A 460 8.19 -41.19 -32.70
C GLY A 460 7.47 -42.17 -31.75
N PHE A 461 7.33 -41.87 -30.45
CA PHE A 461 6.44 -42.64 -29.56
C PHE A 461 4.97 -42.24 -29.85
N PRO A 462 4.03 -43.18 -30.11
CA PRO A 462 2.62 -42.85 -30.38
C PRO A 462 1.85 -42.34 -29.15
N GLY A 463 2.39 -42.58 -27.96
CA GLY A 463 1.73 -42.36 -26.67
C GLY A 463 1.15 -43.64 -26.09
N ASP A 464 0.77 -43.60 -24.82
CA ASP A 464 0.03 -44.68 -24.15
C ASP A 464 -1.34 -44.20 -23.64
N ALA A 465 -2.05 -45.05 -22.90
CA ALA A 465 -3.41 -44.74 -22.42
C ALA A 465 -3.45 -43.66 -21.33
N ASN A 466 -2.34 -43.42 -20.63
CA ASN A 466 -2.21 -42.40 -19.58
C ASN A 466 -1.89 -40.99 -20.15
N ASP A 467 -1.71 -40.88 -21.47
CA ASP A 467 -1.63 -39.60 -22.17
C ASP A 467 -3.02 -39.04 -22.56
N LEU A 468 -4.09 -39.81 -22.33
CA LEU A 468 -5.44 -39.53 -22.84
C LEU A 468 -6.26 -38.68 -21.87
N PHE A 469 -6.68 -37.50 -22.32
CA PHE A 469 -7.56 -36.60 -21.59
C PHE A 469 -8.86 -36.35 -22.37
N ARG A 470 -10.00 -36.55 -21.72
CA ARG A 470 -11.31 -36.19 -22.25
C ARG A 470 -11.63 -34.73 -21.95
N VAL A 471 -11.99 -33.98 -22.98
CA VAL A 471 -12.45 -32.59 -22.87
C VAL A 471 -13.89 -32.58 -22.34
N GLU A 472 -14.14 -31.85 -21.26
CA GLU A 472 -15.47 -31.63 -20.68
C GLU A 472 -15.78 -30.13 -20.66
N ILE A 473 -16.67 -29.66 -21.54
CA ILE A 473 -16.98 -28.23 -21.68
C ILE A 473 -17.92 -27.78 -20.55
N VAL A 474 -17.50 -26.78 -19.77
CA VAL A 474 -18.30 -26.18 -18.72
C VAL A 474 -19.23 -25.14 -19.34
N LYS A 475 -20.38 -25.62 -19.82
CA LYS A 475 -21.39 -24.86 -20.57
C LYS A 475 -21.96 -23.65 -19.83
N SER A 476 -21.92 -23.64 -18.49
CA SER A 476 -22.33 -22.51 -17.64
C SER A 476 -21.29 -21.38 -17.56
N MET A 477 -20.03 -21.64 -17.92
CA MET A 477 -18.91 -20.70 -17.87
C MET A 477 -18.40 -20.31 -19.27
N SER A 478 -18.92 -20.92 -20.33
CA SER A 478 -18.47 -20.71 -21.71
C SER A 478 -19.34 -19.68 -22.46
N ASP A 479 -18.67 -18.77 -23.17
CA ASP A 479 -19.26 -17.59 -23.80
C ASP A 479 -19.75 -17.88 -25.24
N GLY A 480 -21.07 -17.99 -25.43
CA GLY A 480 -21.72 -18.18 -26.73
C GLY A 480 -22.13 -19.63 -27.01
N GLU A 481 -22.99 -19.83 -28.03
CA GLU A 481 -23.59 -21.14 -28.30
C GLU A 481 -22.64 -22.15 -28.94
N GLU A 482 -21.71 -21.72 -29.81
CA GLU A 482 -20.71 -22.62 -30.39
C GLU A 482 -19.62 -23.00 -29.39
N ALA A 483 -19.22 -22.07 -28.51
CA ALA A 483 -18.25 -22.31 -27.44
C ALA A 483 -18.74 -23.33 -26.38
N LYS A 484 -20.05 -23.62 -26.35
CA LYS A 484 -20.68 -24.67 -25.53
C LYS A 484 -20.73 -26.04 -26.21
N LYS A 485 -20.42 -26.12 -27.51
CA LYS A 485 -20.41 -27.36 -28.32
C LYS A 485 -19.00 -27.82 -28.64
N ARG A 486 -18.11 -26.89 -29.00
CA ARG A 486 -16.72 -27.13 -29.38
C ARG A 486 -15.75 -26.17 -28.70
N LEU A 487 -14.48 -26.55 -28.64
CA LEU A 487 -13.42 -25.71 -28.11
C LEU A 487 -13.21 -24.47 -28.98
N ARG A 488 -13.39 -23.30 -28.36
CA ARG A 488 -13.08 -22.00 -28.93
C ARG A 488 -12.18 -21.18 -28.01
N THR A 489 -11.18 -20.54 -28.62
CA THR A 489 -10.16 -19.72 -27.96
C THR A 489 -10.80 -18.61 -27.14
N ILE A 490 -10.33 -18.40 -25.91
CA ILE A 490 -10.84 -17.48 -24.86
C ILE A 490 -12.27 -17.79 -24.38
N GLN A 491 -13.20 -18.10 -25.29
CA GLN A 491 -14.64 -18.25 -25.07
C GLN A 491 -15.02 -19.54 -24.33
N THR A 492 -14.40 -20.67 -24.67
CA THR A 492 -14.71 -21.96 -24.03
C THR A 492 -13.93 -22.15 -22.73
N LYS A 493 -14.64 -22.47 -21.65
CA LYS A 493 -14.07 -22.89 -20.37
C LYS A 493 -14.34 -24.38 -20.19
N PHE A 494 -13.30 -25.18 -20.04
CA PHE A 494 -13.39 -26.64 -20.05
C PHE A 494 -12.50 -27.28 -18.99
N ARG A 495 -12.71 -28.57 -18.76
CA ARG A 495 -11.93 -29.42 -17.86
C ARG A 495 -11.28 -30.53 -18.69
N LEU A 496 -10.12 -31.01 -18.23
CA LEU A 496 -9.41 -32.13 -18.86
C LEU A 496 -9.47 -33.32 -17.90
N VAL A 497 -10.30 -34.30 -18.22
CA VAL A 497 -10.53 -35.50 -17.39
C VAL A 497 -9.62 -36.61 -17.88
N HIS A 498 -8.66 -37.02 -17.08
CA HIS A 498 -7.75 -38.11 -17.42
C HIS A 498 -8.53 -39.43 -17.56
N VAL A 499 -8.40 -40.10 -18.70
CA VAL A 499 -9.30 -41.21 -19.07
C VAL A 499 -9.12 -42.43 -18.15
N MET A 500 -7.87 -42.76 -17.79
CA MET A 500 -7.56 -44.00 -17.07
C MET A 500 -7.93 -43.94 -15.58
N THR A 501 -7.74 -42.81 -14.92
CA THR A 501 -7.97 -42.66 -13.47
C THR A 501 -9.20 -41.82 -13.10
N ASN A 502 -9.87 -41.21 -14.10
CA ASN A 502 -10.99 -40.25 -13.95
C ASN A 502 -10.72 -39.09 -12.98
N CYS A 503 -9.45 -38.77 -12.72
CA CYS A 503 -9.07 -37.50 -12.10
C CYS A 503 -9.17 -36.36 -13.14
N VAL A 504 -9.12 -35.12 -12.67
CA VAL A 504 -9.22 -33.93 -13.53
C VAL A 504 -7.99 -33.07 -13.35
N LEU A 505 -7.42 -32.59 -14.46
CA LEU A 505 -6.26 -31.70 -14.45
C LEU A 505 -6.54 -30.46 -13.60
N PHE A 506 -5.69 -30.25 -12.60
CA PHE A 506 -5.93 -29.37 -11.46
C PHE A 506 -4.69 -28.53 -11.16
N SER A 507 -4.90 -27.31 -10.67
CA SER A 507 -3.82 -26.50 -10.10
C SER A 507 -4.34 -25.60 -8.99
N HIS A 508 -3.45 -25.23 -8.08
CA HIS A 508 -3.74 -24.47 -6.87
C HIS A 508 -2.57 -23.51 -6.57
N LYS A 509 -2.65 -22.79 -5.45
CA LYS A 509 -1.69 -21.72 -5.11
C LYS A 509 -0.37 -22.22 -4.54
N VAL A 510 -0.13 -23.53 -4.51
CA VAL A 510 1.13 -24.12 -4.04
C VAL A 510 2.17 -23.99 -5.16
N LYS A 511 3.38 -23.59 -4.75
CA LYS A 511 4.54 -23.53 -5.62
C LYS A 511 5.43 -24.75 -5.40
N LEU A 512 6.10 -25.16 -6.46
CA LEU A 512 7.24 -26.07 -6.37
C LEU A 512 8.43 -25.34 -5.71
N PRO A 513 9.28 -26.05 -4.94
CA PRO A 513 10.53 -25.50 -4.41
C PRO A 513 11.52 -25.06 -5.52
N GLU A 514 12.74 -24.68 -5.10
CA GLU A 514 13.81 -24.21 -6.00
C GLU A 514 14.07 -25.13 -7.22
N TRP A 515 13.96 -26.45 -7.06
CA TRP A 515 14.11 -27.43 -8.14
C TRP A 515 13.03 -27.35 -9.24
N GLY A 516 11.91 -26.67 -8.96
CA GLY A 516 10.82 -26.35 -9.88
C GLY A 516 10.65 -24.84 -10.10
N PHE A 517 11.71 -24.06 -9.83
CA PHE A 517 11.83 -22.63 -10.18
C PHE A 517 10.70 -21.72 -9.67
N ASP A 518 10.18 -21.98 -8.47
CA ASP A 518 9.06 -21.24 -7.86
C ASP A 518 7.76 -21.19 -8.71
N GLN A 519 7.62 -22.14 -9.66
CA GLN A 519 6.45 -22.29 -10.53
C GLN A 519 5.31 -22.98 -9.77
N GLN A 520 4.05 -22.85 -10.23
CA GLN A 520 2.91 -23.46 -9.54
C GLN A 520 2.78 -24.95 -9.88
N GLU A 521 2.35 -25.76 -8.90
CA GLU A 521 2.15 -27.20 -9.06
C GLU A 521 0.94 -27.51 -9.96
N VAL A 522 1.08 -28.54 -10.81
CA VAL A 522 -0.01 -29.12 -11.60
C VAL A 522 -0.17 -30.57 -11.17
N THR A 523 -1.41 -30.98 -10.92
CA THR A 523 -1.75 -32.34 -10.49
C THR A 523 -3.01 -32.81 -11.22
N CYS A 524 -3.39 -34.07 -11.01
CA CYS A 524 -4.68 -34.58 -11.47
C CYS A 524 -5.50 -35.04 -10.27
N ALA A 525 -6.60 -34.33 -9.98
CA ALA A 525 -7.35 -34.48 -8.73
C ALA A 525 -8.66 -35.28 -8.90
N ARG A 526 -8.89 -36.27 -8.03
CA ARG A 526 -10.20 -36.90 -7.81
C ARG A 526 -11.05 -35.98 -6.95
N GLY A 527 -12.31 -35.75 -7.35
CA GLY A 527 -13.18 -34.80 -6.65
C GLY A 527 -12.77 -33.32 -6.80
N ALA A 528 -11.97 -33.01 -7.84
CA ALA A 528 -11.46 -31.67 -8.12
C ALA A 528 -12.55 -30.58 -8.05
N THR A 529 -12.30 -29.53 -7.26
CA THR A 529 -13.22 -28.38 -7.19
C THR A 529 -13.33 -27.71 -8.56
N LEU A 530 -14.54 -27.25 -8.91
CA LEU A 530 -14.79 -26.66 -10.24
C LEU A 530 -13.83 -25.49 -10.56
N PRO A 531 -13.59 -24.50 -9.67
CA PRO A 531 -12.69 -23.38 -10.00
C PRO A 531 -11.25 -23.80 -10.31
N ASN A 532 -10.69 -24.76 -9.57
CA ASN A 532 -9.31 -25.22 -9.71
C ASN A 532 -9.10 -26.32 -10.77
N SER A 533 -10.16 -26.68 -11.52
CA SER A 533 -10.08 -27.66 -12.62
C SER A 533 -10.52 -27.10 -13.96
N VAL A 534 -10.77 -25.79 -14.03
CA VAL A 534 -11.21 -25.10 -15.25
C VAL A 534 -10.04 -24.40 -15.93
N TRP A 535 -9.89 -24.74 -17.20
CA TRP A 535 -8.89 -24.24 -18.12
C TRP A 535 -9.57 -23.57 -19.31
N TYR A 536 -8.80 -22.77 -20.04
CA TYR A 536 -9.19 -22.26 -21.34
C TYR A 536 -7.96 -22.08 -22.24
N ILE A 537 -8.18 -22.04 -23.54
CA ILE A 537 -7.12 -21.80 -24.52
C ILE A 537 -7.00 -20.29 -24.70
N GLU A 538 -5.82 -19.71 -24.44
CA GLU A 538 -5.59 -18.27 -24.62
C GLU A 538 -5.12 -17.94 -26.04
N SER A 539 -4.19 -18.72 -26.58
CA SER A 539 -3.70 -18.59 -27.97
C SER A 539 -3.90 -19.90 -28.73
N ASN A 540 -4.14 -19.79 -30.03
CA ASN A 540 -4.39 -20.88 -30.97
C ASN A 540 -3.77 -20.53 -32.32
N SER A 541 -3.09 -21.48 -32.97
CA SER A 541 -2.60 -21.35 -34.33
C SER A 541 -2.53 -22.70 -35.03
N HIS A 542 -2.90 -22.75 -36.31
CA HIS A 542 -2.87 -23.96 -37.13
C HIS A 542 -2.56 -23.60 -38.59
N PRO A 543 -1.64 -24.31 -39.29
CA PRO A 543 -1.25 -23.97 -40.66
C PRO A 543 -2.39 -24.02 -41.69
N MET A 544 -3.40 -24.87 -41.45
CA MET A 544 -4.56 -25.05 -42.35
C MET A 544 -5.78 -24.20 -41.97
N LEU A 545 -5.70 -23.34 -40.95
CA LEU A 545 -6.75 -22.33 -40.71
C LEU A 545 -6.55 -21.17 -41.68
N ALA A 546 -7.63 -20.75 -42.36
CA ALA A 546 -7.59 -19.67 -43.33
C ALA A 546 -7.21 -18.32 -42.69
N GLU A 547 -6.55 -17.43 -43.44
CA GLU A 547 -6.11 -16.13 -42.92
C GLU A 547 -7.27 -15.21 -42.49
N ASP A 548 -8.44 -15.40 -43.11
CA ASP A 548 -9.73 -14.74 -42.86
C ASP A 548 -10.64 -15.49 -41.87
N ALA A 549 -10.16 -16.58 -41.25
CA ALA A 549 -10.89 -17.29 -40.20
C ALA A 549 -11.33 -16.34 -39.08
N GLU A 550 -12.47 -16.62 -38.46
CA GLU A 550 -13.00 -15.83 -37.33
C GLU A 550 -11.94 -15.69 -36.23
N LYS A 551 -11.64 -14.45 -35.83
CA LYS A 551 -10.68 -14.15 -34.75
C LYS A 551 -11.40 -13.58 -33.55
N VAL A 552 -10.90 -13.92 -32.37
CA VAL A 552 -11.43 -13.50 -31.07
C VAL A 552 -10.31 -12.91 -30.23
N ASN A 553 -10.70 -12.02 -29.34
CA ASN A 553 -9.83 -11.41 -28.34
C ASN A 553 -10.67 -11.18 -27.07
N TYR A 554 -10.02 -10.78 -25.99
CA TYR A 554 -10.68 -10.45 -24.74
C TYR A 554 -11.62 -9.24 -24.90
N LYS A 555 -12.77 -9.30 -24.23
CA LYS A 555 -13.70 -8.17 -24.13
C LYS A 555 -13.04 -7.06 -23.34
N ASN A 556 -12.96 -5.84 -23.90
CA ASN A 556 -12.42 -4.70 -23.18
C ASN A 556 -13.26 -4.40 -21.92
N PRO A 557 -12.71 -4.52 -20.69
CA PRO A 557 -13.45 -4.33 -19.44
C PRO A 557 -13.83 -2.86 -19.17
N GLY A 558 -13.32 -1.91 -19.97
CA GLY A 558 -13.54 -0.48 -19.80
C GLY A 558 -12.99 0.08 -18.48
N PHE A 559 -13.25 1.35 -18.20
CA PHE A 559 -12.73 2.00 -16.98
C PHE A 559 -13.22 1.30 -15.70
N PHE A 560 -14.53 1.04 -15.58
CA PHE A 560 -15.09 0.50 -14.34
C PHE A 560 -14.68 -0.96 -14.07
N GLY A 561 -14.56 -1.79 -15.11
CA GLY A 561 -14.02 -3.15 -14.96
C GLY A 561 -12.59 -3.12 -14.42
N LYS A 562 -11.68 -2.41 -15.11
CA LYS A 562 -10.29 -2.20 -14.65
C LYS A 562 -10.21 -1.62 -13.25
N PHE A 563 -11.07 -0.65 -12.94
CA PHE A 563 -11.11 0.01 -11.63
C PHE A 563 -11.49 -0.96 -10.51
N PHE A 564 -12.63 -1.64 -10.60
CA PHE A 564 -13.09 -2.54 -9.55
C PHE A 564 -12.19 -3.78 -9.38
N GLU A 565 -11.65 -4.28 -10.49
CA GLU A 565 -10.63 -5.33 -10.48
C GLU A 565 -9.38 -4.89 -9.72
N LEU A 566 -8.80 -3.73 -10.06
CA LEU A 566 -7.64 -3.20 -9.35
C LEU A 566 -7.95 -2.94 -7.88
N GLN A 567 -9.11 -2.37 -7.51
CA GLN A 567 -9.48 -2.21 -6.09
C GLN A 567 -9.52 -3.56 -5.35
N ARG A 568 -10.01 -4.63 -6.00
CA ARG A 568 -10.05 -5.98 -5.43
C ARG A 568 -8.65 -6.56 -5.26
N VAL A 569 -7.77 -6.41 -6.25
CA VAL A 569 -6.36 -6.85 -6.15
C VAL A 569 -5.64 -6.07 -5.04
N MET A 570 -5.76 -4.74 -5.02
CA MET A 570 -5.22 -3.89 -3.95
C MET A 570 -5.68 -4.37 -2.56
N TRP A 571 -6.95 -4.74 -2.41
CA TRP A 571 -7.49 -5.24 -1.13
C TRP A 571 -6.88 -6.58 -0.73
N VAL A 572 -6.87 -7.56 -1.64
CA VAL A 572 -6.33 -8.90 -1.40
C VAL A 572 -4.83 -8.83 -1.08
N THR A 573 -4.06 -8.06 -1.85
CA THR A 573 -2.63 -7.85 -1.59
C THR A 573 -2.39 -7.15 -0.26
N ASN A 574 -3.13 -6.08 0.05
CA ASN A 574 -2.95 -5.33 1.30
C ASN A 574 -3.27 -6.18 2.54
N ALA A 575 -4.23 -7.11 2.43
CA ALA A 575 -4.56 -8.09 3.47
C ALA A 575 -3.53 -9.24 3.54
N GLY A 576 -2.88 -9.59 2.43
CA GLY A 576 -1.85 -10.64 2.35
C GLY A 576 -0.44 -10.20 2.78
N LEU A 577 -0.21 -8.92 3.08
CA LEU A 577 1.07 -8.42 3.61
C LEU A 577 1.25 -8.80 5.11
N THR A 578 1.37 -10.09 5.38
CA THR A 578 1.51 -10.66 6.74
C THR A 578 2.95 -10.98 7.12
N GLU A 579 3.91 -10.80 6.21
CA GLU A 579 5.33 -11.03 6.46
C GLU A 579 5.88 -10.07 7.54
N SER A 580 6.77 -10.59 8.37
CA SER A 580 7.43 -9.82 9.43
C SER A 580 8.68 -9.11 8.90
N HIS A 581 8.99 -7.94 9.44
CA HIS A 581 10.15 -7.15 9.05
C HIS A 581 10.83 -6.63 10.32
N ALA A 582 12.16 -6.60 10.36
CA ALA A 582 12.94 -6.31 11.57
C ALA A 582 12.59 -4.95 12.25
N TRP A 583 12.07 -4.01 11.48
CA TRP A 583 11.65 -2.67 11.89
C TRP A 583 10.13 -2.47 11.96
N ASP A 584 9.33 -3.54 11.96
CA ASP A 584 7.88 -3.44 12.16
C ASP A 584 7.55 -2.94 13.59
N SER A 585 6.36 -2.34 13.75
CA SER A 585 5.90 -1.92 15.08
C SER A 585 4.37 -1.91 15.18
N ARG A 586 3.88 -2.14 16.40
CA ARG A 586 2.45 -2.39 16.68
C ARG A 586 1.79 -1.20 17.38
N PRO A 587 0.47 -0.99 17.20
CA PRO A 587 -0.22 0.19 17.73
C PRO A 587 0.07 0.57 19.19
N PRO A 588 0.12 -0.37 20.17
CA PRO A 588 0.40 -0.03 21.57
C PRO A 588 1.75 0.69 21.81
N SER A 589 2.74 0.50 20.93
CA SER A 589 4.06 1.11 21.07
C SER A 589 4.14 2.53 20.50
N TRP A 590 3.13 2.99 19.75
CA TRP A 590 3.19 4.26 19.05
C TRP A 590 2.97 5.46 19.98
N PRO A 591 1.92 5.56 20.84
CA PRO A 591 1.72 6.75 21.68
C PRO A 591 2.81 6.94 22.75
N THR A 592 3.49 5.86 23.11
CA THR A 592 4.61 5.79 24.07
C THR A 592 5.98 5.95 23.42
N LEU A 593 6.07 5.90 22.08
CA LEU A 593 7.31 6.02 21.30
C LEU A 593 8.38 5.00 21.72
N LEU A 594 8.02 3.73 21.89
CA LEU A 594 8.98 2.70 22.39
C LEU A 594 10.04 2.31 21.36
N ARG A 595 9.75 2.39 20.05
CA ARG A 595 10.67 2.02 18.96
C ARG A 595 10.38 2.86 17.72
N GLY A 596 11.44 3.30 17.04
CA GLY A 596 11.38 4.01 15.76
C GLY A 596 11.58 3.07 14.57
N ILE A 597 12.10 3.60 13.47
CA ILE A 597 12.41 2.86 12.24
C ILE A 597 13.75 3.38 11.70
N ASN A 598 14.72 2.49 11.46
CA ASN A 598 15.94 2.89 10.75
C ASN A 598 15.62 3.15 9.27
N PHE A 599 16.04 4.31 8.76
CA PHE A 599 15.74 4.75 7.39
C PHE A 599 16.97 4.64 6.47
N TRP A 600 18.17 4.94 6.97
CA TRP A 600 19.40 4.91 6.19
C TRP A 600 20.62 4.97 7.10
N GLY A 601 21.71 4.30 6.72
CA GLY A 601 23.01 4.41 7.38
C GLY A 601 24.15 4.27 6.36
N LYS A 602 25.05 5.26 6.30
CA LYS A 602 26.25 5.28 5.45
C LYS A 602 27.19 6.39 5.93
N ASP A 603 28.48 6.30 5.61
CA ASP A 603 29.46 7.39 5.81
C ASP A 603 29.47 7.98 7.24
N HIS A 604 29.37 7.09 8.23
CA HIS A 604 29.29 7.39 9.66
C HIS A 604 28.12 8.32 10.06
N ARG A 605 27.02 8.26 9.31
CA ARG A 605 25.79 9.02 9.52
C ARG A 605 24.59 8.06 9.42
N GLN A 606 23.49 8.42 10.06
CA GLN A 606 22.23 7.69 9.93
C GLN A 606 21.02 8.61 9.89
N VAL A 607 19.95 8.18 9.21
CA VAL A 607 18.61 8.77 9.32
C VAL A 607 17.74 7.73 10.03
N TYR A 608 17.08 8.14 11.10
CA TYR A 608 16.24 7.25 11.91
C TYR A 608 14.94 7.97 12.28
N LEU A 609 13.81 7.32 12.00
CA LEU A 609 12.48 7.86 12.25
C LEU A 609 12.11 7.73 13.73
N LEU A 610 12.41 8.79 14.49
CA LEU A 610 11.96 8.98 15.87
C LEU A 610 11.17 10.29 15.99
N GLY A 611 10.12 10.29 16.81
CA GLY A 611 9.40 11.51 17.18
C GLY A 611 10.21 12.44 18.06
N ASN A 612 9.73 13.66 18.29
CA ASN A 612 10.23 14.51 19.37
C ASN A 612 9.58 14.05 20.69
N PRO A 613 10.29 13.35 21.60
CA PRO A 613 9.66 12.68 22.74
C PRO A 613 8.89 13.65 23.66
N PHE A 614 9.35 14.90 23.80
CA PHE A 614 8.66 15.92 24.59
C PHE A 614 7.30 16.29 24.00
N ILE A 615 7.23 16.53 22.69
CA ILE A 615 5.99 16.78 21.96
C ILE A 615 5.09 15.55 21.96
N TRP A 616 5.67 14.39 21.67
CA TRP A 616 4.96 13.14 21.50
C TRP A 616 4.24 12.73 22.78
N TRP A 617 4.97 12.61 23.89
CA TRP A 617 4.39 12.20 25.17
C TRP A 617 3.41 13.24 25.71
N SER A 618 3.67 14.55 25.56
CA SER A 618 2.70 15.57 25.98
C SER A 618 1.41 15.55 25.16
N SER A 619 1.48 15.23 23.86
CA SER A 619 0.29 15.03 23.03
C SER A 619 -0.51 13.78 23.42
N THR A 620 0.17 12.68 23.76
CA THR A 620 -0.45 11.46 24.32
C THR A 620 -1.10 11.74 25.68
N VAL A 621 -0.46 12.53 26.54
CA VAL A 621 -1.01 12.94 27.83
C VAL A 621 -2.26 13.82 27.65
N ALA A 622 -2.29 14.75 26.68
CA ALA A 622 -3.49 15.53 26.38
C ALA A 622 -4.68 14.62 26.01
N VAL A 623 -4.48 13.68 25.08
CA VAL A 623 -5.51 12.67 24.74
C VAL A 623 -6.01 11.92 25.99
N ALA A 624 -5.12 11.49 26.88
CA ALA A 624 -5.49 10.84 28.14
C ALA A 624 -6.25 11.77 29.11
N VAL A 625 -5.87 13.05 29.20
CA VAL A 625 -6.55 14.08 30.00
C VAL A 625 -7.97 14.31 29.49
N TYR A 626 -8.17 14.44 28.18
CA TYR A 626 -9.51 14.54 27.60
C TYR A 626 -10.36 13.28 27.84
N LEU A 627 -9.80 12.08 27.71
CA LEU A 627 -10.53 10.82 27.98
C LEU A 627 -10.96 10.72 29.46
N LEU A 628 -10.08 11.10 30.39
CA LEU A 628 -10.41 11.17 31.82
C LEU A 628 -11.49 12.24 32.09
N PHE A 629 -11.36 13.43 31.49
CA PHE A 629 -12.39 14.47 31.55
C PHE A 629 -13.73 13.93 31.04
N LYS A 630 -13.76 13.22 29.91
CA LYS A 630 -14.99 12.71 29.31
C LYS A 630 -15.66 11.66 30.19
N GLY A 631 -14.89 10.73 30.76
CA GLY A 631 -15.40 9.74 31.72
C GLY A 631 -16.04 10.41 32.94
N ILE A 632 -15.35 11.37 33.54
CA ILE A 632 -15.87 12.15 34.68
C ILE A 632 -17.11 12.98 34.27
N ALA A 633 -17.10 13.59 33.09
CA ALA A 633 -18.22 14.39 32.57
C ALA A 633 -19.48 13.55 32.36
N VAL A 634 -19.35 12.33 31.84
CA VAL A 634 -20.48 11.38 31.68
C VAL A 634 -21.02 10.94 33.04
N LEU A 635 -20.15 10.59 34.00
CA LEU A 635 -20.57 10.22 35.36
C LEU A 635 -21.29 11.37 36.08
N ARG A 636 -20.81 12.61 35.94
CA ARG A 636 -21.43 13.81 36.52
C ARG A 636 -22.74 14.19 35.82
N TRP A 637 -22.83 13.99 34.50
CA TRP A 637 -24.07 14.17 33.74
C TRP A 637 -25.15 13.18 34.19
N GLN A 638 -24.81 11.90 34.34
CA GLN A 638 -25.71 10.88 34.89
C GLN A 638 -26.13 11.19 36.34
N ARG A 639 -25.27 11.84 37.12
CA ARG A 639 -25.58 12.37 38.46
C ARG A 639 -26.26 13.75 38.46
N SER A 640 -26.72 14.23 37.31
CA SER A 640 -27.45 15.51 37.16
C SER A 640 -26.71 16.74 37.69
N CYS A 641 -25.37 16.74 37.71
CA CYS A 641 -24.56 17.86 38.23
C CYS A 641 -24.68 19.14 37.38
N GLY A 642 -25.24 19.07 36.17
CA GLY A 642 -25.59 20.24 35.36
C GLY A 642 -24.43 20.95 34.66
N ASP A 643 -23.25 20.33 34.58
CA ASP A 643 -22.02 20.96 34.07
C ASP A 643 -22.15 21.54 32.65
N TYR A 644 -22.91 20.87 31.77
CA TYR A 644 -23.20 21.33 30.40
C TYR A 644 -24.02 22.63 30.30
N ARG A 645 -24.53 23.18 31.43
CA ARG A 645 -25.06 24.56 31.48
C ARG A 645 -23.94 25.60 31.33
N ASN A 646 -22.69 25.24 31.60
CA ASN A 646 -21.54 26.11 31.38
C ASN A 646 -21.08 26.00 29.91
N VAL A 647 -21.18 27.11 29.18
CA VAL A 647 -20.79 27.19 27.77
C VAL A 647 -19.33 26.76 27.54
N ASN A 648 -18.40 27.10 28.44
CA ASN A 648 -17.00 26.69 28.30
C ASN A 648 -16.81 25.18 28.48
N PHE A 649 -17.59 24.54 29.35
CA PHE A 649 -17.54 23.09 29.55
C PHE A 649 -18.07 22.35 28.31
N LYS A 650 -19.23 22.79 27.80
CA LYS A 650 -19.83 22.31 26.55
C LYS A 650 -18.93 22.53 25.33
N ARG A 651 -18.24 23.67 25.27
CA ARG A 651 -17.27 23.99 24.19
C ARG A 651 -16.00 23.16 24.28
N PHE A 652 -15.46 22.92 25.48
CA PHE A 652 -14.30 22.03 25.68
C PHE A 652 -14.63 20.60 25.21
N ASP A 653 -15.76 20.06 25.67
CA ASP A 653 -16.23 18.73 25.31
C ASP A 653 -16.45 18.57 23.79
N TYR A 654 -17.01 19.59 23.14
CA TYR A 654 -17.23 19.56 21.69
C TYR A 654 -15.94 19.78 20.89
N GLU A 655 -15.21 20.88 21.12
CA GLU A 655 -14.04 21.26 20.32
C GLU A 655 -12.92 20.22 20.47
N VAL A 656 -12.46 19.93 21.69
CA VAL A 656 -11.41 18.93 21.94
C VAL A 656 -11.91 17.53 21.60
N GLY A 657 -13.18 17.23 21.88
CA GLY A 657 -13.78 15.94 21.56
C GLY A 657 -13.84 15.63 20.07
N THR A 658 -14.13 16.62 19.21
CA THR A 658 -14.07 16.42 17.76
C THR A 658 -12.64 16.09 17.30
N THR A 659 -11.63 16.70 17.90
CA THR A 659 -10.22 16.48 17.58
C THR A 659 -9.71 15.14 18.11
N VAL A 660 -10.03 14.76 19.34
CA VAL A 660 -9.67 13.45 19.92
C VAL A 660 -10.41 12.31 19.22
N LEU A 661 -11.63 12.52 18.73
CA LEU A 661 -12.31 11.57 17.83
C LEU A 661 -11.53 11.38 16.52
N GLY A 662 -10.91 12.45 16.00
CA GLY A 662 -9.99 12.40 14.86
C GLY A 662 -8.77 11.53 15.14
N TRP A 663 -8.12 11.70 16.30
CA TRP A 663 -7.05 10.81 16.77
C TRP A 663 -7.52 9.35 16.87
N ALA A 664 -8.68 9.12 17.49
CA ALA A 664 -9.23 7.78 17.72
C ALA A 664 -9.47 7.01 16.39
N PHE A 665 -10.08 7.66 15.39
CA PHE A 665 -10.28 7.06 14.07
C PHE A 665 -8.97 6.74 13.35
N HIS A 666 -7.90 7.52 13.55
CA HIS A 666 -6.60 7.26 12.93
C HIS A 666 -5.68 6.36 13.79
N TYR A 667 -6.17 5.82 14.92
CA TYR A 667 -5.39 4.98 15.83
C TYR A 667 -6.01 3.59 16.02
N PHE A 668 -7.27 3.50 16.48
CA PHE A 668 -7.87 2.23 16.84
C PHE A 668 -8.04 1.22 15.70
N PRO A 669 -8.36 1.59 14.43
CA PRO A 669 -8.50 0.62 13.36
C PRO A 669 -7.25 -0.22 13.10
N PHE A 670 -6.04 0.28 13.42
CA PHE A 670 -4.80 -0.48 13.26
C PHE A 670 -4.69 -1.68 14.22
N TYR A 671 -5.45 -1.72 15.32
CA TYR A 671 -5.55 -2.92 16.17
C TYR A 671 -6.32 -4.07 15.49
N LEU A 672 -7.16 -3.76 14.50
CA LEU A 672 -7.95 -4.74 13.75
C LEU A 672 -7.22 -5.22 12.47
N MET A 673 -5.99 -4.78 12.25
CA MET A 673 -5.22 -5.04 11.03
C MET A 673 -4.11 -6.05 11.29
N ALA A 674 -4.36 -7.32 10.96
CA ALA A 674 -3.40 -8.42 11.03
C ALA A 674 -2.36 -8.41 9.89
N ARG A 675 -1.81 -7.23 9.56
CA ARG A 675 -0.77 -7.03 8.53
C ARG A 675 0.50 -6.41 9.13
N GLN A 676 1.54 -6.29 8.32
CA GLN A 676 2.74 -5.53 8.66
C GLN A 676 2.41 -4.04 8.87
N LEU A 677 2.92 -3.46 9.96
CA LEU A 677 2.67 -2.07 10.36
C LEU A 677 3.96 -1.40 10.87
N PHE A 678 3.94 -0.08 10.90
CA PHE A 678 5.12 0.77 11.14
C PHE A 678 4.72 2.06 11.86
N LEU A 679 5.64 2.66 12.62
CA LEU A 679 5.42 3.90 13.38
C LEU A 679 4.83 5.04 12.53
N HIS A 680 5.17 5.10 11.23
CA HIS A 680 4.69 6.14 10.33
C HIS A 680 3.16 6.16 10.13
N HIS A 681 2.49 5.03 10.38
CA HIS A 681 1.03 4.93 10.35
C HIS A 681 0.35 5.81 11.41
N TYR A 682 1.06 6.18 12.48
CA TYR A 682 0.54 7.03 13.55
C TYR A 682 0.51 8.53 13.22
N PHE A 683 1.21 9.01 12.18
CA PHE A 683 1.35 10.46 11.95
C PHE A 683 0.04 11.23 11.72
N PRO A 684 -0.97 10.70 11.00
CA PRO A 684 -2.29 11.32 10.95
C PRO A 684 -2.95 11.43 12.33
N ALA A 685 -2.80 10.43 13.20
CA ALA A 685 -3.29 10.49 14.59
C ALA A 685 -2.49 11.51 15.42
N LEU A 686 -1.15 11.51 15.32
CA LEU A 686 -0.27 12.47 16.00
C LEU A 686 -0.64 13.93 15.66
N TYR A 687 -0.99 14.23 14.41
CA TYR A 687 -1.46 15.55 14.01
C TYR A 687 -2.71 15.99 14.79
N PHE A 688 -3.68 15.09 14.97
CA PHE A 688 -4.85 15.33 15.83
C PHE A 688 -4.49 15.41 17.32
N ALA A 689 -3.55 14.60 17.82
CA ALA A 689 -3.09 14.69 19.22
C ALA A 689 -2.41 16.04 19.53
N ILE A 690 -1.56 16.54 18.64
CA ILE A 690 -0.94 17.87 18.75
C ILE A 690 -2.01 18.98 18.71
N MET A 691 -3.03 18.83 17.86
CA MET A 691 -4.15 19.76 17.81
C MET A 691 -4.94 19.77 19.13
N ALA A 692 -5.22 18.60 19.72
CA ALA A 692 -5.91 18.47 21.01
C ALA A 692 -5.11 19.14 22.14
N LEU A 693 -3.81 18.85 22.24
CA LEU A 693 -2.88 19.50 23.18
C LEU A 693 -2.94 21.05 23.08
N CYS A 694 -2.99 21.60 21.86
CA CYS A 694 -3.03 23.04 21.65
C CYS A 694 -4.40 23.66 21.95
N GLN A 695 -5.49 22.92 21.73
CA GLN A 695 -6.83 23.33 22.14
C GLN A 695 -6.97 23.31 23.66
N GLU A 696 -6.55 22.23 24.34
CA GLU A 696 -6.54 22.14 25.80
C GLU A 696 -5.72 23.27 26.44
N PHE A 697 -4.54 23.56 25.88
CA PHE A 697 -3.75 24.73 26.27
C PHE A 697 -4.53 26.05 26.12
N ASP A 698 -5.26 26.26 25.01
CA ASP A 698 -6.11 27.44 24.84
C ASP A 698 -7.20 27.53 25.91
N PHE A 699 -7.87 26.41 26.21
CA PHE A 699 -8.90 26.40 27.25
C PHE A 699 -8.32 26.73 28.63
N ILE A 700 -7.22 26.09 29.03
CA ILE A 700 -6.55 26.30 30.34
C ILE A 700 -6.02 27.73 30.47
N ALA A 701 -5.29 28.23 29.46
CA ALA A 701 -4.65 29.55 29.52
C ALA A 701 -5.62 30.72 29.28
N ASN A 702 -6.64 30.55 28.42
CA ASN A 702 -7.41 31.67 27.87
C ASN A 702 -8.92 31.65 28.18
N ARG A 703 -9.53 30.48 28.45
CA ARG A 703 -11.00 30.35 28.57
C ARG A 703 -11.48 29.98 29.98
N ILE A 704 -10.78 29.10 30.70
CA ILE A 704 -11.17 28.58 32.02
C ILE A 704 -10.85 29.60 33.13
N ARG A 705 -11.89 30.31 33.60
CA ARG A 705 -11.73 31.39 34.59
C ARG A 705 -11.39 30.92 36.01
N SER A 706 -11.72 29.69 36.38
CA SER A 706 -11.53 29.16 37.74
C SER A 706 -10.07 29.13 38.18
N LEU A 707 -9.12 28.99 37.24
CA LEU A 707 -7.69 28.99 37.51
C LEU A 707 -7.08 30.40 37.60
N GLY A 708 -7.83 31.46 37.28
CA GLY A 708 -7.33 32.84 37.27
C GLY A 708 -6.31 33.17 36.17
N LEU A 709 -5.86 32.21 35.34
CA LEU A 709 -4.96 32.49 34.20
C LEU A 709 -5.56 33.46 33.15
N PRO A 710 -6.85 33.41 32.79
CA PRO A 710 -7.38 34.29 31.73
C PRO A 710 -7.30 35.79 32.03
N SER A 711 -7.19 36.21 33.31
CA SER A 711 -6.95 37.61 33.69
C SER A 711 -5.47 38.01 33.69
N LYS A 712 -4.55 37.04 33.54
CA LYS A 712 -3.10 37.23 33.47
C LYS A 712 -2.53 36.65 32.16
N PRO A 713 -2.87 37.21 30.98
CA PRO A 713 -2.49 36.65 29.67
C PRO A 713 -0.97 36.58 29.42
N VAL A 714 -0.16 37.28 30.23
CA VAL A 714 1.32 37.16 30.23
C VAL A 714 1.75 35.74 30.63
N ILE A 715 1.10 35.12 31.63
CA ILE A 715 1.46 33.77 32.10
C ILE A 715 1.26 32.75 30.98
N GLY A 716 0.13 32.80 30.27
CA GLY A 716 -0.11 31.94 29.11
C GLY A 716 0.95 32.11 28.01
N LYS A 717 1.38 33.34 27.73
CA LYS A 717 2.47 33.59 26.76
C LYS A 717 3.81 33.01 27.22
N VAL A 718 4.15 33.15 28.49
CA VAL A 718 5.39 32.60 29.07
C VAL A 718 5.36 31.07 29.03
N LEU A 719 4.24 30.42 29.39
CA LEU A 719 4.10 28.97 29.33
C LEU A 719 4.19 28.43 27.89
N ALA A 720 3.53 29.07 26.92
CA ALA A 720 3.65 28.70 25.50
C ALA A 720 5.09 28.88 24.99
N GLY A 721 5.76 29.97 25.37
CA GLY A 721 7.16 30.23 25.02
C GLY A 721 8.10 29.20 25.62
N LEU A 722 7.93 28.85 26.90
CA LEU A 722 8.72 27.82 27.58
C LEU A 722 8.54 26.44 26.93
N PHE A 723 7.29 26.04 26.66
CA PHE A 723 6.98 24.78 25.99
C PHE A 723 7.65 24.72 24.61
N LEU A 724 7.50 25.78 23.80
CA LEU A 724 8.11 25.85 22.48
C LEU A 724 9.65 25.83 22.55
N THR A 725 10.27 26.47 23.55
CA THR A 725 11.72 26.39 23.78
C THR A 725 12.15 24.96 24.10
N CYS A 726 11.42 24.24 24.96
CA CYS A 726 11.70 22.82 25.24
C CYS A 726 11.57 21.97 23.97
N SER A 727 10.51 22.16 23.18
CA SER A 727 10.34 21.51 21.87
C SER A 727 11.51 21.76 20.91
N ILE A 728 11.98 23.00 20.82
CA ILE A 728 13.15 23.38 19.99
C ILE A 728 14.43 22.71 20.49
N VAL A 729 14.70 22.75 21.80
CA VAL A 729 15.88 22.10 22.39
C VAL A 729 15.88 20.61 22.11
N THR A 730 14.75 19.94 22.32
CA THR A 730 14.60 18.50 22.00
C THR A 730 14.78 18.23 20.51
N PHE A 731 14.24 19.07 19.62
CA PHE A 731 14.49 18.96 18.18
C PHE A 731 15.98 19.10 17.84
N VAL A 732 16.69 20.09 18.40
CA VAL A 732 18.13 20.29 18.13
C VAL A 732 18.94 19.07 18.55
N ILE A 733 18.64 18.49 19.71
CA ILE A 733 19.30 17.30 20.25
C ILE A 733 19.18 16.09 19.30
N TYR A 734 17.99 15.80 18.77
CA TYR A 734 17.76 14.67 17.85
C TYR A 734 17.91 15.03 16.36
N SER A 735 18.21 16.29 16.03
CA SER A 735 18.39 16.73 14.64
C SER A 735 19.43 15.96 13.82
N PRO A 736 20.48 15.33 14.40
CA PRO A 736 21.36 14.45 13.63
C PRO A 736 20.64 13.25 13.00
N LEU A 737 19.68 12.64 13.69
CA LEU A 737 18.86 11.52 13.18
C LEU A 737 17.84 11.96 12.12
N VAL A 738 17.47 13.24 12.08
CA VAL A 738 16.51 13.81 11.12
C VAL A 738 17.18 14.19 9.79
N TYR A 739 18.37 14.79 9.87
CA TYR A 739 19.10 15.30 8.71
C TYR A 739 20.27 14.42 8.25
N GLY A 740 20.57 13.35 8.97
CA GLY A 740 21.79 12.56 8.79
C GLY A 740 23.06 13.38 9.04
N ASN A 741 23.02 14.33 9.99
CA ASN A 741 24.19 15.18 10.28
C ASN A 741 25.27 14.39 11.05
N PRO A 742 26.54 14.84 10.99
CA PRO A 742 27.58 14.40 11.93
C PRO A 742 27.12 14.46 13.39
N TRP A 743 27.46 13.42 14.14
CA TRP A 743 27.24 13.31 15.58
C TRP A 743 28.42 12.57 16.23
N THR A 744 28.47 12.52 17.56
CA THR A 744 29.46 11.70 18.28
C THR A 744 28.81 10.51 18.94
N GLN A 745 29.56 9.39 19.01
CA GLN A 745 29.11 8.16 19.68
C GLN A 745 28.67 8.41 21.13
N GLU A 746 29.38 9.27 21.88
CA GLU A 746 29.02 9.61 23.25
C GLU A 746 27.71 10.41 23.33
N ALA A 747 27.57 11.49 22.55
CA ALA A 747 26.36 12.32 22.56
C ALA A 747 25.12 11.54 22.10
N CYS A 748 25.28 10.60 21.16
CA CYS A 748 24.22 9.68 20.77
C CYS A 748 23.79 8.77 21.93
N ARG A 749 24.73 8.19 22.67
CA ARG A 749 24.43 7.33 23.83
C ARG A 749 23.77 8.11 24.97
N GLN A 750 24.19 9.34 25.24
CA GLN A 750 23.62 10.18 26.31
C GLN A 750 22.14 10.52 26.11
N VAL A 751 21.63 10.51 24.87
CA VAL A 751 20.24 10.88 24.56
C VAL A 751 19.34 9.67 24.30
N LYS A 752 19.86 8.45 24.47
CA LYS A 752 19.07 7.22 24.37
C LYS A 752 18.24 7.04 25.65
N LEU A 753 17.07 7.70 25.70
CA LEU A 753 16.22 7.79 26.90
C LEU A 753 15.53 6.47 27.28
N LEU A 754 15.35 5.56 26.33
CA LEU A 754 14.74 4.25 26.52
C LEU A 754 15.67 3.17 25.95
N ASP A 755 15.83 2.06 26.68
CA ASP A 755 16.65 0.92 26.23
C ASP A 755 16.14 0.31 24.92
N THR A 756 14.83 0.41 24.68
CA THR A 756 14.13 -0.08 23.48
C THR A 756 14.39 0.76 22.22
N TRP A 757 15.03 1.93 22.33
CA TRP A 757 15.45 2.72 21.16
C TRP A 757 16.72 2.14 20.54
N ASP A 758 16.67 1.77 19.28
CA ASP A 758 17.67 0.93 18.62
C ASP A 758 18.39 1.62 17.44
N PHE A 759 18.44 2.96 17.45
CA PHE A 759 19.38 3.68 16.58
C PHE A 759 20.83 3.37 16.99
N ASP A 760 21.68 3.02 16.02
CA ASP A 760 23.03 2.55 16.31
C ASP A 760 24.00 3.71 16.54
N CYS A 761 24.37 3.94 17.81
CA CYS A 761 25.36 4.96 18.13
C CYS A 761 26.79 4.60 17.69
N ASN A 762 27.09 3.35 17.35
CA ASN A 762 28.44 2.93 16.94
C ASN A 762 28.76 3.31 15.49
N THR A 763 27.73 3.60 14.68
CA THR A 763 27.87 4.19 13.35
C THR A 763 28.58 5.56 13.38
N PHE A 764 28.48 6.32 14.47
CA PHE A 764 29.09 7.65 14.56
C PHE A 764 30.55 7.61 15.04
N TYR A 765 31.38 8.53 14.55
CA TYR A 765 32.73 8.73 15.06
C TYR A 765 32.74 9.14 16.56
N THR A 766 33.87 8.92 17.24
CA THR A 766 34.10 9.38 18.62
C THR A 766 34.28 10.89 18.70
N ASP A 767 34.97 11.49 17.74
CA ASP A 767 35.24 12.93 17.66
C ASP A 767 34.74 13.55 16.33
N LEU A 768 34.33 14.82 16.36
CA LEU A 768 33.76 15.51 15.20
C LEU A 768 34.79 15.85 14.11
N SER A 769 36.08 15.93 14.43
CA SER A 769 37.14 16.25 13.46
C SER A 769 37.25 15.21 12.33
N HIS A 770 36.92 13.95 12.59
CA HIS A 770 36.91 12.86 11.60
C HIS A 770 35.90 13.05 10.45
N TYR A 771 34.90 13.93 10.60
CA TYR A 771 34.00 14.30 9.51
C TYR A 771 34.56 15.41 8.60
N VAL A 772 35.64 16.09 9.00
CA VAL A 772 36.23 17.22 8.25
C VAL A 772 37.24 16.73 7.20
N THR A 773 38.00 15.69 7.51
CA THR A 773 39.03 15.12 6.61
C THR A 773 38.45 14.63 5.27
N GLN A 774 37.25 14.05 5.27
CA GLN A 774 36.56 13.64 4.03
C GLN A 774 36.28 14.78 3.03
N TYR A 775 36.31 16.05 3.47
CA TYR A 775 36.11 17.20 2.56
C TYR A 775 37.41 17.69 1.89
N VAL A 776 38.57 17.24 2.38
CA VAL A 776 39.90 17.65 1.87
C VAL A 776 40.37 16.67 0.79
N ASP A 777 40.21 15.37 1.01
CA ASP A 777 40.71 14.32 0.09
C ASP A 777 39.98 14.29 -1.28
N SER A 778 38.78 14.87 -1.38
CA SER A 778 38.02 14.97 -2.63
C SER A 778 38.60 15.95 -3.66
N ASN A 779 39.49 16.87 -3.25
CA ASN A 779 40.07 17.91 -4.10
C ASN A 779 41.61 17.95 -4.08
N ALA A 780 42.27 17.04 -3.36
CA ALA A 780 43.71 17.06 -3.10
C ALA A 780 44.51 16.00 -3.90
N ASN A 781 44.16 15.77 -5.17
CA ASN A 781 44.95 14.93 -6.10
C ASN A 781 45.32 15.67 -7.41
N ALA A 782 45.59 16.98 -7.30
CA ALA A 782 46.07 17.82 -8.38
C ALA A 782 47.35 18.59 -7.99
N ALA A 783 48.34 17.88 -7.43
CA ALA A 783 49.68 18.40 -7.18
C ALA A 783 50.72 17.29 -7.38
N ILE A 784 51.52 17.40 -8.45
CA ILE A 784 52.68 16.54 -8.73
C ILE A 784 53.92 17.19 -8.09
N PRO A 785 54.63 16.53 -7.14
CA PRO A 785 55.99 16.89 -6.76
C PRO A 785 57.00 16.20 -7.71
N PRO A 786 58.21 16.76 -7.88
CA PRO A 786 59.09 16.40 -9.00
C PRO A 786 59.88 15.09 -8.79
N THR A 787 60.07 14.35 -9.88
CA THR A 787 60.88 13.14 -9.96
C THR A 787 62.34 13.47 -10.28
N GLU A 788 63.29 13.05 -9.44
CA GLU A 788 64.71 12.93 -9.84
C GLU A 788 65.00 11.52 -10.41
N THR A 789 66.00 11.46 -11.29
CA THR A 789 66.17 10.41 -12.30
C THR A 789 67.15 9.29 -11.91
N SER A 790 66.85 8.06 -12.35
CA SER A 790 67.89 7.14 -12.85
C SER A 790 67.28 6.12 -13.84
N ILE A 791 68.14 5.53 -14.68
CA ILE A 791 67.84 5.05 -16.05
C ILE A 791 67.88 3.51 -16.14
N PRO A 792 67.11 2.86 -17.03
CA PRO A 792 67.74 1.99 -18.04
C PRO A 792 67.35 2.31 -19.51
N GLN A 793 68.17 1.84 -20.46
CA GLN A 793 68.17 2.23 -21.88
C GLN A 793 67.22 1.38 -22.78
N ALA A 794 67.01 1.87 -24.01
CA ALA A 794 66.03 1.39 -24.98
C ALA A 794 66.58 0.39 -26.04
N PRO A 795 65.70 -0.34 -26.76
CA PRO A 795 65.98 -0.96 -28.06
C PRO A 795 65.75 0.03 -29.24
N PRO A 796 66.46 -0.12 -30.39
CA PRO A 796 66.32 0.74 -31.57
C PRO A 796 65.18 0.32 -32.53
N ALA A 797 64.92 1.12 -33.58
CA ALA A 797 63.73 1.04 -34.43
C ALA A 797 64.00 1.22 -35.95
N VAL A 798 62.97 0.92 -36.78
CA VAL A 798 62.76 1.30 -38.22
C VAL A 798 63.55 0.49 -39.29
N ALA A 799 63.06 0.07 -40.48
CA ALA A 799 61.70 -0.22 -41.03
C ALA A 799 61.78 -1.17 -42.29
N PRO A 800 61.07 -1.00 -43.45
CA PRO A 800 60.14 -2.00 -44.07
C PRO A 800 60.59 -2.51 -45.49
N PRO A 801 59.70 -2.97 -46.41
CA PRO A 801 58.87 -4.21 -46.50
C PRO A 801 59.25 -5.11 -47.72
N GLN A 802 58.63 -6.31 -47.92
CA GLN A 802 58.14 -6.86 -49.24
C GLN A 802 57.73 -8.37 -49.27
N ASP A 803 56.54 -8.62 -49.83
CA ASP A 803 56.04 -9.69 -50.73
C ASP A 803 56.48 -11.19 -50.71
N ALA A 804 55.47 -12.07 -50.53
CA ALA A 804 55.11 -13.29 -51.32
C ALA A 804 56.08 -14.51 -51.45
N PRO A 805 55.61 -15.77 -51.70
CA PRO A 805 54.32 -16.16 -52.28
C PRO A 805 53.52 -17.31 -51.59
N ILE A 806 52.36 -17.60 -52.18
CA ILE A 806 51.33 -18.58 -51.80
C ILE A 806 51.72 -20.02 -52.15
N GLN A 807 51.32 -21.01 -51.33
CA GLN A 807 50.96 -22.35 -51.81
C GLN A 807 49.83 -22.97 -50.96
N HIS A 808 48.87 -23.61 -51.64
CA HIS A 808 47.70 -24.26 -51.03
C HIS A 808 47.97 -25.71 -50.60
N ALA A 809 47.39 -26.12 -49.48
CA ALA A 809 46.91 -27.49 -49.27
C ALA A 809 45.70 -27.48 -48.32
N GLN A 810 44.62 -28.17 -48.69
CA GLN A 810 43.45 -28.37 -47.82
C GLN A 810 43.70 -29.56 -46.88
N GLN A 811 43.27 -29.46 -45.62
CA GLN A 811 42.53 -30.57 -44.99
C GLN A 811 41.71 -30.13 -43.77
N VAL A 812 40.66 -30.91 -43.52
CA VAL A 812 39.51 -30.63 -42.64
C VAL A 812 39.88 -30.67 -41.16
N LEU A 813 39.30 -29.75 -40.37
CA LEU A 813 39.21 -29.85 -38.91
C LEU A 813 37.76 -29.59 -38.46
N GLN A 814 37.26 -30.43 -37.56
CA GLN A 814 36.06 -30.17 -36.76
C GLN A 814 36.51 -29.50 -35.45
N GLU A 815 35.91 -28.36 -35.09
CA GLU A 815 36.02 -27.77 -33.76
C GLU A 815 34.64 -27.23 -33.31
N GLU A 816 34.31 -27.47 -32.04
CA GLU A 816 33.07 -26.99 -31.41
C GLU A 816 33.22 -25.52 -30.96
N PRO A 817 32.13 -24.76 -30.80
CA PRO A 817 32.21 -23.34 -30.45
C PRO A 817 32.56 -23.12 -28.97
N GLN A 818 33.63 -22.36 -28.70
CA GLN A 818 33.87 -21.75 -27.38
C GLN A 818 33.13 -20.41 -27.25
N GLU A 819 32.46 -20.21 -26.11
CA GLU A 819 31.85 -18.92 -25.76
C GLU A 819 32.90 -17.90 -25.24
N PRO A 820 32.67 -16.58 -25.41
CA PRO A 820 33.64 -15.54 -25.07
C PRO A 820 33.71 -15.21 -23.56
N ALA A 821 34.91 -14.85 -23.11
CA ALA A 821 35.21 -14.58 -21.71
C ALA A 821 34.63 -13.26 -21.15
N VAL A 822 34.24 -13.30 -19.87
CA VAL A 822 33.89 -12.12 -19.05
C VAL A 822 34.85 -12.01 -17.86
N THR A 823 35.39 -10.82 -17.61
CA THR A 823 36.20 -10.49 -16.42
C THR A 823 35.69 -9.19 -15.78
N PRO A 824 36.01 -8.90 -14.50
CA PRO A 824 35.62 -9.70 -13.34
C PRO A 824 34.91 -8.85 -12.27
N ARG A 825 33.94 -9.43 -11.53
CA ARG A 825 33.31 -8.76 -10.36
C ARG A 825 34.02 -9.08 -9.04
N ALA A 826 33.76 -8.28 -8.02
CA ALA A 826 34.66 -8.06 -6.88
C ALA A 826 34.91 -9.27 -5.95
N ARG A 827 36.06 -9.21 -5.25
CA ARG A 827 36.57 -10.23 -4.33
C ARG A 827 35.71 -10.36 -3.06
N HIS A 828 35.07 -11.51 -2.87
CA HIS A 828 34.82 -12.05 -1.52
C HIS A 828 35.98 -12.98 -1.14
N SER A 829 36.58 -12.79 0.04
CA SER A 829 37.71 -13.61 0.50
C SER A 829 37.26 -14.84 1.30
N THR A 830 36.60 -15.79 0.63
CA THR A 830 36.38 -17.14 1.18
C THR A 830 37.67 -17.93 1.07
N LYS A 831 38.42 -18.06 2.17
CA LYS A 831 39.53 -19.03 2.27
C LYS A 831 38.95 -20.44 2.44
N ALA A 832 38.74 -21.14 1.33
CA ALA A 832 38.52 -22.58 1.38
C ALA A 832 39.83 -23.26 1.80
N ARG A 833 39.79 -24.07 2.87
CA ARG A 833 40.86 -24.98 3.27
C ARG A 833 40.26 -26.38 3.30
N ALA A 834 40.88 -27.33 2.59
CA ALA A 834 40.54 -28.73 2.76
C ALA A 834 41.23 -29.25 4.04
N GLU A 835 40.50 -29.95 4.90
CA GLU A 835 41.05 -30.70 6.01
C GLU A 835 40.64 -32.16 5.82
N TYR A 836 41.63 -33.07 5.78
CA TYR A 836 41.36 -34.50 5.71
C TYR A 836 41.19 -35.04 7.13
N ARG A 837 40.16 -35.86 7.37
CA ARG A 837 39.92 -36.48 8.67
C ARG A 837 39.75 -37.98 8.54
N ASP A 838 40.13 -38.72 9.58
CA ASP A 838 39.82 -40.14 9.69
C ASP A 838 38.35 -40.38 10.06
N GLN A 839 37.92 -41.65 10.04
CA GLN A 839 36.56 -42.07 10.44
C GLN A 839 36.20 -41.76 11.90
N ASN A 840 37.15 -41.31 12.72
CA ASN A 840 36.96 -40.91 14.12
C ASN A 840 37.03 -39.37 14.30
N GLY A 841 37.14 -38.61 13.21
CA GLY A 841 37.19 -37.14 13.22
C GLY A 841 38.57 -36.52 13.47
N ASN A 842 39.65 -37.31 13.54
CA ASN A 842 41.01 -36.80 13.74
C ASN A 842 41.56 -36.20 12.45
N ILE A 843 42.18 -35.02 12.52
CA ILE A 843 42.82 -34.37 11.36
C ILE A 843 44.07 -35.17 10.96
N LEU A 844 44.14 -35.57 9.69
CA LEU A 844 45.25 -36.28 9.06
C LEU A 844 46.13 -35.28 8.28
N ASP A 845 47.45 -35.51 8.31
CA ASP A 845 48.40 -34.71 7.55
C ASP A 845 48.36 -35.06 6.05
N GLU A 846 48.58 -34.07 5.17
CA GLU A 846 48.38 -34.21 3.73
C GLU A 846 49.34 -35.25 3.12
N GLU A 847 50.57 -35.35 3.63
CA GLU A 847 51.55 -36.36 3.19
C GLU A 847 51.10 -37.79 3.52
N LEU A 848 50.46 -37.99 4.68
CA LEU A 848 49.96 -39.29 5.12
C LEU A 848 48.75 -39.73 4.28
N VAL A 849 47.85 -38.79 3.95
CA VAL A 849 46.73 -39.05 3.04
C VAL A 849 47.25 -39.38 1.63
N ALA A 850 48.30 -38.71 1.16
CA ALA A 850 48.95 -39.01 -0.10
C ALA A 850 49.61 -40.41 -0.13
N SER A 851 50.19 -40.89 0.98
CA SER A 851 50.72 -42.26 1.05
C SER A 851 49.60 -43.31 1.09
N LEU A 852 48.56 -43.11 1.89
CA LEU A 852 47.42 -44.04 1.97
C LEU A 852 46.64 -44.14 0.66
N ARG A 853 46.56 -43.04 -0.10
CA ARG A 853 46.01 -43.01 -1.46
C ARG A 853 46.84 -43.84 -2.45
N LYS A 854 48.18 -43.88 -2.32
CA LYS A 854 49.04 -44.75 -3.14
C LYS A 854 48.88 -46.23 -2.79
N GLU A 855 48.50 -46.55 -1.56
CA GLU A 855 48.18 -47.92 -1.13
C GLU A 855 46.76 -48.37 -1.50
N GLY A 856 45.92 -47.49 -2.07
CA GLY A 856 44.54 -47.81 -2.47
C GLY A 856 43.56 -48.00 -1.30
N LYS A 857 43.89 -47.50 -0.11
CA LYS A 857 43.12 -47.71 1.14
C LYS A 857 42.29 -46.50 1.58
N VAL A 858 41.93 -45.59 0.66
CA VAL A 858 41.21 -44.35 0.99
C VAL A 858 40.00 -44.17 0.08
N SER A 859 38.82 -44.08 0.69
CA SER A 859 37.60 -43.53 0.11
C SER A 859 37.40 -42.10 0.61
N PHE A 860 37.10 -41.16 -0.28
CA PHE A 860 36.80 -39.78 0.08
C PHE A 860 35.29 -39.54 0.04
N GLU A 861 34.78 -38.91 1.10
CA GLU A 861 33.40 -38.43 1.20
C GLU A 861 33.46 -36.94 1.59
N THR A 862 32.79 -36.09 0.83
CA THR A 862 32.89 -34.63 0.98
C THR A 862 31.73 -34.10 1.81
N ARG A 863 31.99 -33.65 3.04
CA ARG A 863 31.00 -32.99 3.90
C ARG A 863 31.18 -31.47 3.88
N HIS A 864 30.08 -30.73 3.85
CA HIS A 864 30.06 -29.26 3.87
C HIS A 864 29.51 -28.75 5.21
N GLU A 865 30.40 -28.37 6.12
CA GLU A 865 30.02 -27.76 7.40
C GLU A 865 30.01 -26.22 7.28
N THR A 866 28.98 -25.59 7.86
CA THR A 866 28.80 -24.12 7.83
C THR A 866 28.59 -23.61 9.25
N SER A 867 29.58 -22.88 9.80
CA SER A 867 29.48 -22.33 11.16
C SER A 867 28.80 -20.95 11.16
N THR A 868 27.67 -20.83 11.85
CA THR A 868 26.97 -19.53 12.04
C THR A 868 27.24 -19.00 13.45
N ARG A 869 27.57 -17.71 13.57
CA ARG A 869 27.85 -17.07 14.85
C ARG A 869 26.61 -16.31 15.36
N LEU A 870 26.10 -16.71 16.52
CA LEU A 870 25.02 -15.98 17.21
C LEU A 870 25.59 -14.91 18.16
N ASP A 871 24.78 -13.91 18.51
CA ASP A 871 25.20 -12.68 19.22
C ASP A 871 25.88 -12.89 20.59
N ASN A 872 25.75 -14.09 21.17
CA ASN A 872 26.37 -14.45 22.45
C ASN A 872 27.81 -15.00 22.29
N GLY A 873 28.37 -15.02 21.08
CA GLY A 873 29.77 -15.33 20.81
C GLY A 873 30.17 -16.80 20.78
N HIS A 874 29.25 -17.73 21.08
CA HIS A 874 29.45 -19.16 20.87
C HIS A 874 29.28 -19.55 19.38
N LEU A 875 30.13 -20.45 18.91
CA LEU A 875 29.98 -21.16 17.64
C LEU A 875 29.16 -22.43 17.90
N VAL A 876 28.24 -22.74 16.99
CA VAL A 876 27.53 -24.01 16.91
C VAL A 876 27.74 -24.53 15.50
N ASP A 877 28.30 -25.73 15.39
CA ASP A 877 28.58 -26.36 14.11
C ASP A 877 27.29 -27.02 13.59
N MET A 878 26.87 -26.65 12.37
CA MET A 878 25.69 -27.24 11.73
C MET A 878 26.13 -28.37 10.82
N VAL A 879 25.54 -29.55 11.03
CA VAL A 879 25.85 -30.78 10.32
C VAL A 879 24.59 -31.29 9.64
N ASP A 880 24.61 -31.36 8.30
CA ASP A 880 23.52 -31.87 7.44
C ASP A 880 22.11 -31.28 7.70
N GLY A 881 22.05 -30.06 8.24
CA GLY A 881 20.83 -29.25 8.35
C GLY A 881 20.04 -29.37 9.65
N GLU A 882 20.42 -30.25 10.58
CA GLU A 882 19.73 -30.41 11.87
C GLU A 882 20.58 -29.91 13.06
N ILE A 883 19.90 -29.43 14.10
CA ILE A 883 20.51 -29.02 15.37
C ILE A 883 20.15 -30.09 16.41
N GLU A 884 21.12 -30.91 16.84
CA GLU A 884 20.90 -31.83 17.97
C GLU A 884 20.72 -31.05 19.28
N PHE A 885 19.49 -30.99 19.77
CA PHE A 885 19.20 -30.85 21.20
C PHE A 885 18.13 -31.84 21.65
N ALA A 886 18.19 -32.17 22.95
CA ALA A 886 17.49 -33.27 23.60
C ALA A 886 15.94 -33.09 23.65
N PRO A 887 15.17 -34.10 24.11
CA PRO A 887 13.77 -34.29 23.71
C PRO A 887 12.80 -33.18 24.16
N PRO A 888 11.65 -33.03 23.46
CA PRO A 888 10.79 -31.86 23.59
C PRO A 888 10.19 -31.73 25.00
N HIS A 889 10.40 -30.57 25.61
CA HIS A 889 9.69 -30.19 26.82
C HIS A 889 8.34 -29.55 26.45
N PRO A 890 7.22 -29.93 27.09
CA PRO A 890 5.92 -29.31 26.81
C PRO A 890 5.89 -27.87 27.33
N ASP A 891 5.23 -27.00 26.55
CA ASP A 891 4.39 -25.88 27.01
C ASP A 891 3.77 -25.16 25.79
N VAL A 892 2.76 -25.78 25.17
CA VAL A 892 1.86 -25.13 24.21
C VAL A 892 0.49 -24.99 24.86
N GLU A 893 0.33 -24.03 25.76
CA GLU A 893 -0.96 -23.41 26.05
C GLU A 893 -0.78 -22.11 26.86
N GLY A 894 -1.37 -21.03 26.36
CA GLY A 894 -1.19 -19.68 26.91
C GLY A 894 -2.40 -18.77 26.67
N GLN A 895 -3.62 -19.34 26.76
CA GLN A 895 -4.84 -18.54 26.89
C GLN A 895 -5.05 -18.09 28.35
N ASN A 896 -5.72 -16.96 28.52
CA ASN A 896 -5.97 -16.33 29.82
C ASN A 896 -6.75 -17.25 30.79
N PRO A 897 -6.33 -17.41 32.06
CA PRO A 897 -6.95 -18.33 33.00
C PRO A 897 -8.13 -17.70 33.77
N GLU A 898 -9.31 -17.57 33.14
CA GLU A 898 -10.58 -17.31 33.86
C GLU A 898 -11.78 -18.12 33.27
N THR A 899 -11.76 -19.45 33.40
CA THR A 899 -13.01 -20.25 33.53
C THR A 899 -12.75 -21.65 34.07
N VAL A 900 -13.15 -21.91 35.32
CA VAL A 900 -13.07 -23.24 35.95
C VAL A 900 -14.33 -24.05 35.61
N GLY A 901 -14.17 -25.26 35.03
CA GLY A 901 -15.31 -25.94 34.41
C GLY A 901 -15.29 -27.47 34.20
N LYS A 902 -14.59 -28.26 35.03
CA LYS A 902 -14.66 -29.75 35.16
C LYS A 902 -14.48 -30.64 33.90
N HIS A 903 -13.48 -31.53 33.98
CA HIS A 903 -13.35 -32.72 33.13
C HIS A 903 -14.55 -33.69 33.21
N GLN A 904 -14.85 -34.32 32.07
CA GLN A 904 -15.11 -35.77 31.99
C GLN A 904 -14.52 -36.32 30.68
N SER A 905 -13.97 -37.53 30.75
CA SER A 905 -13.20 -38.20 29.69
C SER A 905 -14.05 -39.21 28.92
N GLN A 906 -13.94 -39.24 27.59
CA GLN A 906 -14.37 -40.39 26.77
C GLN A 906 -13.66 -40.40 25.40
N ASP A 907 -13.58 -41.59 24.81
CA ASP A 907 -12.62 -41.96 23.76
C ASP A 907 -12.87 -41.34 22.37
N VAL A 908 -11.80 -41.17 21.60
CA VAL A 908 -11.82 -40.63 20.23
C VAL A 908 -11.70 -41.76 19.22
N VAL A 909 -12.58 -41.76 18.22
CA VAL A 909 -12.50 -42.58 16.99
C VAL A 909 -12.51 -41.62 15.80
N ASP A 910 -11.65 -41.88 14.81
CA ASP A 910 -11.40 -41.00 13.68
C ASP A 910 -12.61 -40.77 12.74
N GLY A 911 -12.72 -39.53 12.24
CA GLY A 911 -13.63 -39.14 11.17
C GLY A 911 -13.42 -37.68 10.75
N PRO A 912 -13.12 -37.38 9.48
CA PRO A 912 -12.77 -36.02 9.06
C PRO A 912 -13.98 -35.06 9.07
N ALA A 913 -13.76 -33.86 9.63
CA ALA A 913 -14.83 -32.89 9.86
C ALA A 913 -15.25 -32.14 8.58
N SER A 914 -16.53 -32.25 8.22
CA SER A 914 -17.18 -31.38 7.23
C SER A 914 -17.64 -30.06 7.88
N VAL A 915 -17.32 -28.93 7.24
CA VAL A 915 -17.64 -27.57 7.72
C VAL A 915 -19.16 -27.35 7.85
N ALA A 916 -19.63 -27.06 9.07
CA ALA A 916 -21.02 -26.73 9.35
C ALA A 916 -21.25 -25.20 9.40
N GLY A 917 -22.03 -24.67 8.45
CA GLY A 917 -22.61 -23.34 8.57
C GLY A 917 -23.84 -23.36 9.48
N HIS A 918 -23.86 -22.52 10.52
CA HIS A 918 -25.01 -22.43 11.44
C HIS A 918 -26.02 -21.37 10.95
N GLY A 919 -27.31 -21.72 10.93
CA GLY A 919 -28.34 -20.85 10.33
C GLY A 919 -29.81 -21.26 10.49
N SER A 920 -30.13 -22.11 11.47
CA SER A 920 -31.38 -22.10 12.25
C SER A 920 -32.72 -21.80 11.53
N SER A 921 -33.52 -22.84 11.31
CA SER A 921 -34.99 -22.74 11.38
C SER A 921 -35.59 -23.97 12.07
N LYS A 922 -36.68 -23.76 12.82
CA LYS A 922 -37.27 -24.75 13.74
C LYS A 922 -38.14 -25.77 13.01
N GLU A 923 -38.12 -27.02 13.45
CA GLU A 923 -39.18 -27.98 13.12
C GLU A 923 -40.53 -27.55 13.74
N GLN A 924 -41.60 -27.66 12.95
CA GLN A 924 -42.91 -28.00 13.50
C GLN A 924 -43.72 -28.83 12.49
N LYS A 925 -44.31 -29.93 12.96
CA LYS A 925 -45.02 -30.94 12.16
C LYS A 925 -46.41 -30.45 11.73
N GLY A 926 -46.88 -30.85 10.54
CA GLY A 926 -48.29 -30.74 10.16
C GLY A 926 -48.54 -31.02 8.68
N SER A 927 -49.37 -32.01 8.37
CA SER A 927 -49.75 -32.41 7.00
C SER A 927 -50.94 -31.60 6.45
N ALA A 928 -50.93 -31.25 5.16
CA ALA A 928 -52.01 -31.54 4.19
C ALA A 928 -51.88 -30.71 2.88
N ASP A 929 -51.83 -31.41 1.75
CA ASP A 929 -52.28 -30.92 0.42
C ASP A 929 -53.83 -31.00 0.33
N PRO A 930 -54.53 -30.47 -0.71
CA PRO A 930 -54.10 -29.68 -1.88
C PRO A 930 -55.03 -28.49 -2.35
N LYS A 931 -54.46 -27.54 -3.13
CA LYS A 931 -55.09 -26.80 -4.28
C LYS A 931 -56.34 -25.88 -4.01
N PRO A 932 -56.88 -25.12 -4.99
CA PRO A 932 -56.22 -23.97 -5.65
C PRO A 932 -57.15 -22.75 -5.95
N ALA A 933 -56.59 -21.76 -6.67
CA ALA A 933 -57.26 -20.88 -7.66
C ALA A 933 -57.93 -19.55 -7.22
N SER A 934 -58.07 -18.72 -8.26
CA SER A 934 -58.63 -17.35 -8.40
C SER A 934 -57.86 -16.19 -7.74
N GLU A 935 -57.65 -15.02 -8.37
CA GLU A 935 -57.54 -14.54 -9.77
C GLU A 935 -57.51 -12.98 -9.69
N VAL A 936 -57.40 -12.31 -10.84
CA VAL A 936 -57.74 -10.88 -11.06
C VAL A 936 -56.66 -9.83 -10.73
N ASN A 937 -55.80 -9.64 -11.75
CA ASN A 937 -55.58 -8.38 -12.49
C ASN A 937 -54.99 -7.17 -11.75
N GLU A 938 -53.77 -6.75 -12.10
CA GLU A 938 -53.40 -5.84 -13.22
C GLU A 938 -53.52 -4.35 -12.90
N ALA A 939 -52.37 -3.68 -13.04
CA ALA A 939 -52.14 -2.41 -13.76
C ALA A 939 -52.87 -1.13 -13.27
N THR A 940 -52.18 0.01 -13.13
CA THR A 940 -51.37 0.62 -14.19
C THR A 940 -50.20 1.49 -13.71
N LYS A 941 -49.26 1.66 -14.66
CA LYS A 941 -48.02 2.44 -14.65
C LYS A 941 -48.10 3.87 -14.10
N SER A 942 -47.00 4.31 -13.48
CA SER A 942 -46.28 5.55 -13.84
C SER A 942 -44.80 5.38 -13.49
#